data_AF-A0A7S4NC32-F1
#
_entry.id   AF-A0A7S4NC32-F1
#
_cell.length_a   1.000
_cell.length_b   1.000
_cell.length_c   1.000
_cell.angle_alpha   90.00
_cell.angle_beta   90.00
_cell.angle_gamma   90.00
#
_symmetry.space_group_name_H-M   'P 1'
#
loop_
_entity.id
_entity.type
_entity.pdbx_description
1 polymer ?
#
loop_
_entity_poly.entity_id
_entity_poly.type
_entity_poly.pdbx_seq_one_letter_code
_entity_poly.pdbx_strand_id
1 'polypeptide(L)'
;MGLFPRRKFSRKSSGGGVSATLQGKEKKAPAASESVQSSAQHALGTRSDGVGVAGNAGGSAQPKTVVAGSSSAGIVDGVPDATRSSSSSSSSSQILRQQRNRDREQDQNHQGDGRRQSQRLGGRSAKPSSSSHGGPPSLDDVPSLLSDLRSASDPSGEVPARALRTLFALSEQSGDAVPLSREAAEAISRNRVEMVQGSSGGELIPTLLEFLDWCGRGSSEQYLCLLVLNNVSIPKENKRLIAIHHGGARALSQHLVTDPSCHLLAIILVNLSFADAELRRDLADPNTGTHIVDALSYALRMSCRRANGGEDGSEFDGGKEGGDPRKMLASLVAAEQSELASSLAEDKKAFDPADLLHPETARWCLCAIKNLTRPSSAVRDPLTILAVVESGTIPVLLRVVTVSSANDVAGWDSNSVQDAALTSLLNLASLTAVTMVKKHLVEQGAVEVLADVAEVGNKGGGTDPDDDAEKWRKFQRLKARMALSLIVGSEGHVGQQRRHPIRTNSNSRTNPRDEVEFSRNRNHPVLVLLRSEPESIINIFADVLHHRSKDGPGGYSATTFTVRGIIMAIRCLLTVDSNRVAFAEEGENAAAKLNVLLLKAISMYSLQNLSCMDAGAAEQACWSLYLMSEFGFQSPFLTVEYGPSQVQFDHHHHHPRISGGVAEKVILSYLQSDNITPAGYHAAKQLLLRMHCMVFEGACSVLGDADTSICSDIKNSHDINHATESIRVDKLRGTTPRDDIFNRPILRGLVNDASLGNPNKKVSPLSMEEIPNALRAASQLSFGSSSIRHLDSIDDIAIANNIAESADRYKHSHNGGAESYNFSWRWLDEVEEAVDEERKTARTHRSGSSRGEAMGAGSIKDFLTKITPKPLGSNYEDEPFSIFGFKCCSADVITR
;
A
#
# COMPACT_ATOMS: atom_id res chain seq x y z
N MET A 1 -30.04 12.12 29.03
CA MET A 1 -29.59 12.15 30.44
C MET A 1 -28.86 10.84 30.73
N GLY A 2 -27.82 10.86 31.58
CA GLY A 2 -27.07 9.68 32.00
C GLY A 2 -26.19 9.02 30.92
N LEU A 3 -25.18 8.21 31.26
CA LEU A 3 -24.37 8.19 32.50
C LEU A 3 -23.08 7.37 32.23
N PHE A 4 -21.90 8.00 32.20
CA PHE A 4 -20.62 7.29 31.99
C PHE A 4 -19.73 7.32 33.25
N PRO A 5 -19.10 6.20 33.66
CA PRO A 5 -18.31 6.13 34.88
C PRO A 5 -16.88 6.69 34.72
N ARG A 6 -16.53 7.74 35.49
CA ARG A 6 -15.15 8.23 35.60
C ARG A 6 -14.28 7.26 36.42
N ARG A 7 -13.31 6.58 35.78
CA ARG A 7 -12.21 5.90 36.49
C ARG A 7 -11.33 6.95 37.21
N LYS A 8 -11.14 6.79 38.52
CA LYS A 8 -10.22 7.63 39.33
C LYS A 8 -8.80 7.06 39.27
N PHE A 9 -7.80 7.87 38.91
CA PHE A 9 -6.40 7.52 39.14
C PHE A 9 -5.98 7.91 40.56
N SER A 10 -5.50 6.94 41.33
CA SER A 10 -4.95 7.16 42.68
C SER A 10 -3.43 7.30 42.61
N ARG A 11 -2.92 8.52 42.75
CA ARG A 11 -1.48 8.75 42.99
C ARG A 11 -1.18 8.53 44.48
N LYS A 12 -0.49 7.44 44.82
CA LYS A 12 0.23 7.35 46.09
C LYS A 12 1.46 8.25 46.03
N SER A 13 1.64 9.09 47.04
CA SER A 13 2.89 9.81 47.31
C SER A 13 3.66 9.13 48.44
N SER A 14 4.99 9.10 48.32
CA SER A 14 5.93 8.73 49.37
C SER A 14 6.91 9.89 49.56
N GLY A 15 7.03 10.40 50.78
CA GLY A 15 7.76 11.64 51.09
C GLY A 15 9.06 11.47 51.89
N GLY A 16 9.66 12.60 52.26
CA GLY A 16 11.06 12.74 52.71
C GLY A 16 11.96 13.05 51.52
N GLY A 17 12.80 14.08 51.47
CA GLY A 17 13.49 14.89 52.49
C GLY A 17 14.89 15.17 51.89
N VAL A 18 15.61 16.26 52.10
CA VAL A 18 15.61 17.30 53.16
C VAL A 18 15.89 18.70 52.54
N SER A 19 15.66 19.75 53.32
CA SER A 19 15.84 21.18 53.01
C SER A 19 17.22 21.61 52.49
N ALA A 20 17.23 22.65 51.64
CA ALA A 20 18.25 23.70 51.62
C ALA A 20 17.60 25.06 51.22
N THR A 21 17.93 26.13 51.95
CA THR A 21 17.31 27.47 51.81
C THR A 21 18.23 28.45 51.08
N LEU A 22 17.71 29.32 50.21
CA LEU A 22 18.33 30.62 49.90
C LEU A 22 17.30 31.65 49.37
N GLN A 23 17.70 32.92 49.28
CA GLN A 23 16.78 34.06 49.38
C GLN A 23 16.54 34.83 48.06
N GLY A 24 15.26 35.12 47.79
CA GLY A 24 14.75 36.49 47.58
C GLY A 24 15.11 37.28 46.31
N LYS A 25 14.06 37.78 45.63
CA LYS A 25 13.76 39.23 45.54
C LYS A 25 12.44 39.50 44.84
N GLU A 26 11.55 40.25 45.49
CA GLU A 26 10.40 40.87 44.84
C GLU A 26 10.83 42.07 43.99
N LYS A 27 10.05 42.41 42.95
CA LYS A 27 9.96 43.80 42.47
C LYS A 27 8.59 44.09 41.88
N LYS A 28 8.04 45.25 42.27
CA LYS A 28 6.69 45.73 41.88
C LYS A 28 6.62 46.14 40.42
N ALA A 29 5.43 46.02 39.83
CA ALA A 29 5.01 46.78 38.65
C ALA A 29 4.23 48.05 39.09
N PRO A 30 4.24 49.14 38.29
CA PRO A 30 3.33 50.27 38.42
C PRO A 30 2.28 50.36 37.29
N ALA A 31 1.17 51.03 37.60
CA ALA A 31 0.13 51.52 36.71
C ALA A 31 0.55 52.86 36.03
N ALA A 32 -0.17 53.52 35.12
CA ALA A 32 -1.18 53.18 34.09
C ALA A 32 -1.52 54.48 33.31
N SER A 33 -2.21 54.40 32.15
CA SER A 33 -2.99 55.51 31.58
C SER A 33 -3.98 55.04 30.50
N GLU A 34 -5.13 55.72 30.40
CA GLU A 34 -6.23 55.48 29.45
C GLU A 34 -5.82 55.81 27.99
N SER A 35 -6.53 55.45 26.91
CA SER A 35 -7.97 55.22 26.65
C SER A 35 -8.14 54.17 25.50
N VAL A 36 -9.22 53.91 24.73
CA VAL A 36 -10.45 54.63 24.29
C VAL A 36 -11.63 53.65 24.07
N GLN A 37 -12.84 54.21 23.99
CA GLN A 37 -14.11 53.64 23.48
C GLN A 37 -14.05 53.16 21.99
N SER A 38 -14.98 52.39 21.42
CA SER A 38 -16.13 51.62 21.94
C SER A 38 -16.61 50.55 20.92
N SER A 39 -17.23 49.49 21.47
CA SER A 39 -18.08 48.43 20.89
C SER A 39 -18.79 48.62 19.53
N ALA A 40 -19.00 47.50 18.83
CA ALA A 40 -19.98 47.35 17.75
C ALA A 40 -20.85 46.09 17.96
N GLN A 41 -22.18 46.21 17.80
CA GLN A 41 -23.13 45.08 17.74
C GLN A 41 -24.31 45.38 16.80
N HIS A 42 -24.65 44.39 15.95
CA HIS A 42 -25.98 44.01 15.44
C HIS A 42 -27.10 45.06 15.24
N ALA A 43 -27.55 45.23 13.97
CA ALA A 43 -28.74 44.57 13.39
C ALA A 43 -29.60 45.41 12.42
N LEU A 44 -30.01 44.79 11.30
CA LEU A 44 -31.25 45.01 10.49
C LEU A 44 -31.56 46.41 9.91
N GLY A 45 -32.36 46.50 8.83
CA GLY A 45 -32.93 47.79 8.39
C GLY A 45 -33.18 48.03 6.88
N THR A 46 -33.93 47.16 6.23
CA THR A 46 -34.57 47.30 4.89
C THR A 46 -34.86 48.69 4.26
N ARG A 47 -34.45 48.83 2.98
CA ARG A 47 -35.20 49.37 1.80
C ARG A 47 -35.47 50.88 1.53
N SER A 48 -35.66 51.12 0.21
CA SER A 48 -36.46 52.14 -0.52
C SER A 48 -35.96 53.58 -0.74
N ASP A 49 -35.72 53.86 -2.03
CA ASP A 49 -36.17 55.00 -2.86
C ASP A 49 -35.64 56.44 -2.63
N GLY A 50 -35.31 57.16 -3.73
CA GLY A 50 -34.97 58.59 -3.67
C GLY A 50 -34.25 59.22 -4.90
N VAL A 51 -35.01 59.50 -5.95
CA VAL A 51 -34.71 60.33 -7.16
C VAL A 51 -33.75 61.54 -6.96
N GLY A 52 -32.86 61.86 -7.93
CA GLY A 52 -31.92 63.02 -7.75
C GLY A 52 -31.13 63.67 -8.92
N VAL A 53 -31.45 63.45 -10.21
CA VAL A 53 -31.12 64.28 -11.42
C VAL A 53 -29.93 65.30 -11.40
N ALA A 54 -28.91 65.10 -12.25
CA ALA A 54 -28.38 66.06 -13.27
C ALA A 54 -26.93 65.76 -13.75
N GLY A 55 -26.60 66.08 -15.02
CA GLY A 55 -25.21 66.20 -15.52
C GLY A 55 -24.89 65.39 -16.79
N ASN A 56 -24.80 66.04 -17.95
CA ASN A 56 -24.67 65.41 -19.26
C ASN A 56 -23.33 65.75 -19.92
N ALA A 57 -22.61 64.79 -20.55
CA ALA A 57 -21.73 65.04 -21.71
C ALA A 57 -21.10 63.77 -22.33
N GLY A 58 -21.44 63.47 -23.59
CA GLY A 58 -20.51 62.96 -24.61
C GLY A 58 -20.16 61.47 -24.69
N GLY A 59 -20.33 60.86 -25.88
CA GLY A 59 -19.64 59.61 -26.26
C GLY A 59 -20.52 58.47 -26.80
N SER A 60 -20.92 58.53 -28.07
CA SER A 60 -21.36 57.34 -28.85
C SER A 60 -20.23 56.97 -29.85
N ALA A 61 -20.15 55.79 -30.47
CA ALA A 61 -21.24 54.95 -31.01
C ALA A 61 -20.94 53.43 -31.00
N GLN A 62 -21.91 52.65 -31.51
CA GLN A 62 -21.91 51.18 -31.57
C GLN A 62 -21.06 50.57 -32.72
N PRO A 63 -20.71 49.26 -32.64
CA PRO A 63 -19.90 48.57 -33.64
C PRO A 63 -20.66 48.23 -34.94
N LYS A 64 -19.90 47.88 -36.00
CA LYS A 64 -20.42 47.39 -37.28
C LYS A 64 -19.96 45.95 -37.58
N THR A 65 -20.81 45.22 -38.30
CA THR A 65 -20.55 43.97 -39.03
C THR A 65 -19.84 44.23 -40.39
N VAL A 66 -19.65 43.16 -41.21
CA VAL A 66 -19.04 43.06 -42.57
C VAL A 66 -17.62 42.45 -42.57
N VAL A 67 -17.18 41.58 -43.51
CA VAL A 67 -17.74 40.40 -44.20
C VAL A 67 -16.64 39.79 -45.11
N ALA A 68 -16.56 38.44 -45.19
CA ALA A 68 -15.97 37.55 -46.22
C ALA A 68 -14.64 37.86 -46.98
N GLY A 69 -13.85 36.78 -47.18
CA GLY A 69 -12.84 36.61 -48.25
C GLY A 69 -11.36 36.66 -47.81
N SER A 70 -10.44 35.84 -48.34
CA SER A 70 -10.58 34.66 -49.21
C SER A 70 -9.30 33.81 -49.28
N SER A 71 -9.45 32.51 -49.49
CA SER A 71 -8.52 31.58 -50.19
C SER A 71 -7.04 31.49 -49.79
N SER A 72 -6.64 30.32 -49.26
CA SER A 72 -5.62 29.47 -49.89
C SER A 72 -5.90 28.00 -49.57
N ALA A 73 -5.42 27.07 -50.41
CA ALA A 73 -5.58 25.64 -50.22
C ALA A 73 -4.20 24.98 -50.05
N GLY A 74 -4.07 24.09 -49.06
CA GLY A 74 -2.85 23.32 -48.80
C GLY A 74 -3.21 21.95 -48.25
N ILE A 75 -2.93 20.90 -49.02
CA ILE A 75 -3.19 19.51 -48.64
C ILE A 75 -2.00 19.00 -47.84
N VAL A 76 -2.24 18.61 -46.58
CA VAL A 76 -1.35 17.73 -45.81
C VAL A 76 -2.23 16.81 -44.96
N ASP A 77 -2.21 15.51 -45.26
CA ASP A 77 -2.84 14.48 -44.44
C ASP A 77 -1.98 14.13 -43.21
N GLY A 78 -2.63 13.60 -42.16
CA GLY A 78 -1.93 12.81 -41.13
C GLY A 78 -1.81 13.45 -39.74
N VAL A 79 -2.90 13.47 -38.98
CA VAL A 79 -2.87 13.57 -37.51
C VAL A 79 -3.78 12.47 -36.94
N PRO A 80 -3.27 11.53 -36.12
CA PRO A 80 -4.11 10.52 -35.47
C PRO A 80 -4.82 11.12 -34.24
N ASP A 81 -6.15 10.95 -34.18
CA ASP A 81 -6.99 11.47 -33.10
C ASP A 81 -6.80 10.67 -31.79
N ALA A 82 -6.27 11.33 -30.76
CA ALA A 82 -5.93 10.74 -29.47
C ALA A 82 -7.03 10.86 -28.41
N THR A 83 -8.32 10.80 -28.80
CA THR A 83 -9.47 10.94 -27.88
C THR A 83 -10.22 9.62 -27.62
N ARG A 84 -9.58 8.66 -26.92
CA ARG A 84 -10.22 7.39 -26.51
C ARG A 84 -10.03 7.03 -25.03
N SER A 85 -10.88 7.59 -24.18
CA SER A 85 -11.14 7.11 -22.81
C SER A 85 -12.47 6.35 -22.74
N SER A 86 -12.48 5.10 -23.16
CA SER A 86 -13.65 4.22 -23.04
C SER A 86 -13.89 3.82 -21.59
N SER A 87 -14.99 4.28 -20.99
CA SER A 87 -15.44 3.83 -19.67
C SER A 87 -15.75 2.32 -19.70
N SER A 88 -14.94 1.53 -18.99
CA SER A 88 -15.16 0.08 -18.89
C SER A 88 -16.46 -0.23 -18.14
N SER A 89 -17.26 -1.13 -18.71
CA SER A 89 -18.45 -1.65 -18.05
C SER A 89 -18.06 -2.58 -16.90
N SER A 90 -18.94 -2.72 -15.91
CA SER A 90 -18.64 -3.35 -14.62
C SER A 90 -18.07 -4.77 -14.75
N SER A 91 -16.86 -4.99 -14.22
CA SER A 91 -16.19 -6.31 -14.19
C SER A 91 -17.08 -7.40 -13.56
N SER A 92 -17.86 -7.08 -12.52
CA SER A 92 -18.86 -7.98 -11.93
C SER A 92 -19.83 -8.59 -12.95
N SER A 93 -20.23 -7.82 -13.98
CA SER A 93 -21.11 -8.28 -15.06
C SER A 93 -20.41 -9.14 -16.10
N GLN A 94 -19.09 -9.01 -16.26
CA GLN A 94 -18.29 -9.92 -17.06
C GLN A 94 -18.03 -11.23 -16.31
N ILE A 95 -17.74 -11.16 -15.01
CA ILE A 95 -17.56 -12.32 -14.13
C ILE A 95 -18.84 -13.16 -14.08
N LEU A 96 -20.01 -12.55 -13.82
CA LEU A 96 -21.31 -13.24 -13.84
C LEU A 96 -21.64 -13.85 -15.22
N ARG A 97 -21.17 -13.26 -16.33
CA ARG A 97 -21.31 -13.84 -17.67
C ARG A 97 -20.35 -15.01 -17.92
N GLN A 98 -19.12 -14.94 -17.44
CA GLN A 98 -18.17 -16.07 -17.51
C GLN A 98 -18.63 -17.24 -16.64
N GLN A 99 -19.20 -16.97 -15.46
CA GLN A 99 -19.77 -17.98 -14.57
C GLN A 99 -20.99 -18.63 -15.22
N ARG A 100 -22.00 -17.83 -15.66
CA ARG A 100 -23.17 -18.32 -16.44
C ARG A 100 -22.78 -19.14 -17.69
N ASN A 101 -21.61 -18.90 -18.29
CA ASN A 101 -21.10 -19.72 -19.39
C ASN A 101 -20.50 -21.05 -18.91
N ARG A 102 -19.64 -21.05 -17.88
CA ARG A 102 -19.09 -22.28 -17.27
C ARG A 102 -20.18 -23.21 -16.74
N ASP A 103 -21.19 -22.64 -16.07
CA ASP A 103 -22.33 -23.40 -15.52
C ASP A 103 -23.10 -24.08 -16.67
N ARG A 104 -23.35 -23.36 -17.77
CA ARG A 104 -23.97 -23.92 -18.99
C ARG A 104 -23.12 -24.98 -19.68
N GLU A 105 -21.80 -24.93 -19.57
CA GLU A 105 -20.89 -25.96 -20.09
C GLU A 105 -20.89 -27.21 -19.19
N GLN A 106 -21.01 -27.06 -17.87
CA GLN A 106 -21.16 -28.19 -16.95
C GLN A 106 -22.53 -28.89 -17.10
N ASP A 107 -23.62 -28.14 -17.23
CA ASP A 107 -24.97 -28.67 -17.50
C ASP A 107 -25.03 -29.45 -18.82
N GLN A 108 -24.43 -28.91 -19.89
CA GLN A 108 -24.40 -29.58 -21.19
C GLN A 108 -23.58 -30.89 -21.16
N ASN A 109 -22.53 -30.97 -20.34
CA ASN A 109 -21.78 -32.20 -20.13
C ASN A 109 -22.52 -33.22 -19.25
N HIS A 110 -23.49 -32.79 -18.41
CA HIS A 110 -24.30 -33.70 -17.58
C HIS A 110 -25.57 -34.23 -18.26
N GLN A 111 -26.07 -33.59 -19.33
CA GLN A 111 -27.18 -34.13 -20.14
C GLN A 111 -26.71 -35.17 -21.19
N GLY A 112 -25.62 -35.89 -20.88
CA GLY A 112 -24.95 -36.84 -21.77
C GLY A 112 -25.63 -38.21 -21.94
N ASP A 113 -26.61 -38.57 -21.11
CA ASP A 113 -27.37 -39.82 -21.26
C ASP A 113 -28.83 -39.68 -20.77
N GLY A 114 -29.79 -40.35 -21.44
CA GLY A 114 -31.23 -40.24 -21.08
C GLY A 114 -32.27 -40.22 -22.21
N ARG A 115 -31.91 -40.52 -23.47
CA ARG A 115 -32.90 -40.58 -24.57
C ARG A 115 -33.76 -41.86 -24.54
N ARG A 116 -34.93 -41.82 -23.89
CA ARG A 116 -36.24 -42.42 -24.33
C ARG A 116 -37.28 -42.49 -23.20
N GLN A 117 -38.24 -41.55 -23.17
CA GLN A 117 -39.69 -41.81 -23.23
C GLN A 117 -40.48 -40.53 -22.91
N SER A 118 -41.39 -40.14 -23.81
CA SER A 118 -42.62 -39.44 -23.44
C SER A 118 -43.66 -39.70 -24.53
N GLN A 119 -44.83 -40.23 -24.14
CA GLN A 119 -45.88 -40.60 -25.08
C GLN A 119 -46.87 -39.44 -25.31
N ARG A 120 -47.53 -39.47 -26.47
CA ARG A 120 -48.68 -38.59 -26.75
C ARG A 120 -49.81 -38.88 -25.77
N LEU A 121 -50.25 -37.87 -25.01
CA LEU A 121 -51.63 -37.75 -24.56
C LEU A 121 -52.14 -36.35 -24.89
N GLY A 122 -53.16 -36.27 -25.75
CA GLY A 122 -53.77 -35.02 -26.17
C GLY A 122 -54.97 -34.67 -25.29
N GLY A 123 -54.80 -33.73 -24.36
CA GLY A 123 -55.90 -33.15 -23.57
C GLY A 123 -56.37 -31.83 -24.18
N ARG A 124 -57.59 -31.79 -24.72
CA ARG A 124 -58.27 -30.51 -25.02
C ARG A 124 -58.74 -29.88 -23.72
N SER A 125 -58.20 -28.70 -23.37
CA SER A 125 -58.81 -27.79 -22.39
C SER A 125 -58.90 -26.38 -22.99
N ALA A 126 -59.71 -25.52 -22.37
CA ALA A 126 -60.17 -24.28 -22.98
C ALA A 126 -59.06 -23.23 -23.15
N LYS A 127 -59.14 -22.46 -24.26
CA LYS A 127 -58.39 -21.20 -24.38
C LYS A 127 -58.99 -20.18 -23.39
N PRO A 128 -58.21 -19.59 -22.47
CA PRO A 128 -58.59 -18.31 -21.88
C PRO A 128 -58.58 -17.23 -22.98
N SER A 129 -59.49 -16.27 -22.90
CA SER A 129 -59.58 -15.17 -23.86
C SER A 129 -58.43 -14.19 -23.68
N SER A 130 -57.53 -14.13 -24.67
CA SER A 130 -56.39 -13.21 -24.68
C SER A 130 -56.84 -11.76 -24.89
N SER A 131 -56.62 -10.90 -23.89
CA SER A 131 -56.78 -9.45 -23.96
C SER A 131 -55.53 -8.72 -23.43
N SER A 132 -55.40 -7.44 -23.77
CA SER A 132 -54.34 -6.49 -23.34
C SER A 132 -52.87 -6.85 -23.65
N HIS A 133 -52.35 -6.17 -24.68
CA HIS A 133 -50.99 -5.61 -24.79
C HIS A 133 -49.78 -6.48 -24.40
N GLY A 134 -49.44 -7.46 -25.25
CA GLY A 134 -48.11 -8.10 -25.25
C GLY A 134 -47.01 -7.23 -25.88
N GLY A 135 -46.73 -6.05 -25.31
CA GLY A 135 -45.58 -5.23 -25.67
C GLY A 135 -44.28 -5.71 -24.99
N PRO A 136 -43.09 -5.25 -25.43
CA PRO A 136 -41.90 -5.32 -24.59
C PRO A 136 -42.14 -4.44 -23.34
N PRO A 137 -41.65 -4.83 -22.15
CA PRO A 137 -41.92 -4.07 -20.93
C PRO A 137 -41.26 -2.69 -20.96
N SER A 138 -41.97 -1.69 -20.44
CA SER A 138 -41.57 -0.29 -20.34
C SER A 138 -41.25 0.12 -18.90
N LEU A 139 -40.55 1.24 -18.73
CA LEU A 139 -40.41 1.92 -17.44
C LEU A 139 -41.77 2.38 -16.88
N ASP A 140 -42.75 2.61 -17.76
CA ASP A 140 -44.14 2.95 -17.41
C ASP A 140 -44.87 1.81 -16.67
N ASP A 141 -44.42 0.56 -16.82
CA ASP A 141 -44.99 -0.60 -16.13
C ASP A 141 -44.53 -0.68 -14.65
N VAL A 142 -43.42 -0.03 -14.28
CA VAL A 142 -42.82 -0.18 -12.93
C VAL A 142 -43.83 0.10 -11.80
N PRO A 143 -44.65 1.19 -11.82
CA PRO A 143 -45.61 1.45 -10.75
C PRO A 143 -46.69 0.37 -10.57
N SER A 144 -47.15 -0.30 -11.64
CA SER A 144 -48.13 -1.38 -11.52
C SER A 144 -47.47 -2.67 -11.02
N LEU A 145 -46.25 -2.97 -11.48
CA LEU A 145 -45.45 -4.11 -11.00
C LEU A 145 -45.12 -3.98 -9.50
N LEU A 146 -44.92 -2.76 -8.98
CA LEU A 146 -44.78 -2.51 -7.54
C LEU A 146 -46.10 -2.70 -6.78
N SER A 147 -47.23 -2.33 -7.36
CA SER A 147 -48.55 -2.60 -6.78
C SER A 147 -48.85 -4.11 -6.71
N ASP A 148 -48.45 -4.88 -7.72
CA ASP A 148 -48.58 -6.34 -7.77
C ASP A 148 -47.75 -7.02 -6.65
N LEU A 149 -46.56 -6.50 -6.34
CA LEU A 149 -45.75 -7.00 -5.21
C LEU A 149 -46.37 -6.66 -3.85
N ARG A 150 -46.83 -5.40 -3.66
CA ARG A 150 -47.40 -4.91 -2.39
C ARG A 150 -48.76 -5.53 -2.05
N SER A 151 -49.54 -5.91 -3.06
CA SER A 151 -50.90 -6.47 -2.88
C SER A 151 -50.94 -8.00 -2.79
N ALA A 152 -49.79 -8.67 -2.92
CA ALA A 152 -49.70 -10.12 -2.86
C ALA A 152 -49.91 -10.65 -1.43
N SER A 153 -50.85 -11.58 -1.28
CA SER A 153 -51.09 -12.30 -0.01
C SER A 153 -50.15 -13.49 0.23
N ASP A 154 -49.33 -13.84 -0.77
CA ASP A 154 -48.38 -14.95 -0.78
C ASP A 154 -47.19 -14.53 -1.68
N PRO A 155 -45.96 -14.44 -1.16
CA PRO A 155 -44.79 -14.05 -1.96
C PRO A 155 -44.50 -15.07 -3.07
N SER A 156 -44.84 -16.35 -2.90
CA SER A 156 -44.64 -17.40 -3.90
C SER A 156 -45.72 -17.43 -5.01
N GLY A 157 -46.69 -16.51 -4.95
CA GLY A 157 -47.76 -16.41 -5.92
C GLY A 157 -47.31 -16.07 -7.35
N GLU A 158 -48.13 -16.45 -8.34
CA GLU A 158 -47.83 -16.19 -9.75
C GLU A 158 -47.69 -14.69 -10.06
N VAL A 159 -48.41 -13.82 -9.33
CA VAL A 159 -48.40 -12.37 -9.52
C VAL A 159 -47.03 -11.76 -9.14
N PRO A 160 -46.49 -11.92 -7.91
CA PRO A 160 -45.10 -11.56 -7.61
C PRO A 160 -44.07 -12.18 -8.56
N ALA A 161 -44.18 -13.48 -8.84
CA ALA A 161 -43.25 -14.16 -9.71
C ALA A 161 -43.28 -13.61 -11.15
N ARG A 162 -44.42 -13.12 -11.63
CA ARG A 162 -44.55 -12.38 -12.90
C ARG A 162 -43.95 -10.98 -12.77
N ALA A 163 -44.29 -10.24 -11.72
CA ALA A 163 -43.81 -8.87 -11.50
C ALA A 163 -42.27 -8.80 -11.42
N LEU A 164 -41.65 -9.68 -10.63
CA LEU A 164 -40.19 -9.79 -10.51
C LEU A 164 -39.52 -10.17 -11.84
N ARG A 165 -40.11 -11.07 -12.65
CA ARG A 165 -39.57 -11.41 -13.98
C ARG A 165 -39.61 -10.22 -14.93
N THR A 166 -40.66 -9.41 -14.90
CA THR A 166 -40.77 -8.19 -15.72
C THR A 166 -39.77 -7.11 -15.27
N LEU A 167 -39.66 -6.86 -13.96
CA LEU A 167 -38.65 -5.95 -13.39
C LEU A 167 -37.22 -6.44 -13.69
N PHE A 168 -36.97 -7.76 -13.63
CA PHE A 168 -35.69 -8.33 -14.00
C PHE A 168 -35.39 -8.11 -15.49
N ALA A 169 -36.34 -8.38 -16.38
CA ALA A 169 -36.19 -8.17 -17.82
C ALA A 169 -35.91 -6.70 -18.18
N LEU A 170 -36.59 -5.74 -17.53
CA LEU A 170 -36.33 -4.30 -17.64
C LEU A 170 -34.89 -3.93 -17.23
N SER A 171 -34.37 -4.60 -16.19
CA SER A 171 -33.05 -4.35 -15.63
C SER A 171 -31.91 -5.09 -16.37
N GLU A 172 -32.18 -6.22 -17.03
CA GLU A 172 -31.18 -6.95 -17.84
C GLU A 172 -31.12 -6.40 -19.27
N GLN A 173 -32.28 -6.30 -19.94
CA GLN A 173 -32.58 -5.78 -21.30
C GLN A 173 -31.47 -5.84 -22.39
N SER A 174 -30.59 -6.83 -22.32
CA SER A 174 -29.73 -7.24 -23.44
C SER A 174 -30.42 -8.36 -24.21
N GLY A 175 -30.95 -8.06 -25.39
CA GLY A 175 -31.42 -9.08 -26.33
C GLY A 175 -30.31 -10.07 -26.69
N ASP A 176 -30.65 -11.34 -26.87
CA ASP A 176 -29.66 -12.41 -27.01
C ASP A 176 -28.72 -12.25 -28.23
N ALA A 177 -27.49 -12.72 -28.04
CA ALA A 177 -26.52 -13.10 -29.08
C ALA A 177 -25.87 -12.01 -29.96
N VAL A 178 -25.93 -10.72 -29.63
CA VAL A 178 -25.11 -9.67 -30.28
C VAL A 178 -24.17 -8.99 -29.26
N PRO A 179 -22.89 -8.72 -29.60
CA PRO A 179 -22.03 -7.87 -28.77
C PRO A 179 -22.71 -6.51 -28.55
N LEU A 180 -23.03 -6.19 -27.29
CA LEU A 180 -23.77 -4.97 -26.96
C LEU A 180 -23.07 -3.75 -27.53
N SER A 181 -23.77 -2.99 -28.38
CA SER A 181 -23.29 -1.66 -28.76
C SER A 181 -23.15 -0.80 -27.50
N ARG A 182 -22.26 0.20 -27.57
CA ARG A 182 -22.10 1.16 -26.49
C ARG A 182 -23.44 1.80 -26.10
N GLU A 183 -24.28 2.12 -27.09
CA GLU A 183 -25.60 2.70 -26.87
C GLU A 183 -26.55 1.75 -26.12
N ALA A 184 -26.48 0.43 -26.39
CA ALA A 184 -27.27 -0.57 -25.67
C ALA A 184 -26.83 -0.70 -24.21
N ALA A 185 -25.53 -0.67 -23.93
CA ALA A 185 -25.03 -0.62 -22.55
C ALA A 185 -25.44 0.67 -21.82
N GLU A 186 -25.39 1.82 -22.50
CA GLU A 186 -25.85 3.12 -21.98
C GLU A 186 -27.38 3.18 -21.83
N ALA A 187 -28.16 2.44 -22.64
CA ALA A 187 -29.61 2.28 -22.48
C ALA A 187 -29.95 1.42 -21.25
N ILE A 188 -29.33 0.24 -21.11
CA ILE A 188 -29.50 -0.63 -19.94
C ILE A 188 -29.12 0.12 -18.65
N SER A 189 -28.03 0.91 -18.68
CA SER A 189 -27.62 1.74 -17.54
C SER A 189 -28.65 2.83 -17.21
N ARG A 190 -29.25 3.49 -18.22
CA ARG A 190 -30.32 4.47 -18.00
C ARG A 190 -31.58 3.83 -17.43
N ASN A 191 -32.04 2.70 -17.97
CA ASN A 191 -33.20 1.97 -17.43
C ASN A 191 -33.01 1.65 -15.94
N ARG A 192 -31.83 1.15 -15.54
CA ARG A 192 -31.51 0.84 -14.14
C ARG A 192 -31.54 2.08 -13.23
N VAL A 193 -31.18 3.26 -13.74
CA VAL A 193 -31.27 4.54 -13.00
C VAL A 193 -32.72 4.99 -12.90
N GLU A 194 -33.46 5.05 -14.01
CA GLU A 194 -34.87 5.46 -14.05
C GLU A 194 -35.79 4.55 -13.23
N MET A 195 -35.52 3.24 -13.18
CA MET A 195 -36.22 2.29 -12.31
C MET A 195 -36.18 2.71 -10.82
N VAL A 196 -35.06 3.31 -10.37
CA VAL A 196 -34.82 3.74 -8.99
C VAL A 196 -35.20 5.22 -8.75
N GLN A 197 -35.05 6.09 -9.76
CA GLN A 197 -35.14 7.55 -9.60
C GLN A 197 -36.33 8.22 -10.30
N GLY A 198 -36.93 7.55 -11.28
CA GLY A 198 -37.93 8.11 -12.18
C GLY A 198 -39.37 7.98 -11.69
N SER A 199 -40.30 7.62 -12.59
CA SER A 199 -41.75 7.63 -12.38
C SER A 199 -42.27 6.78 -11.22
N SER A 200 -41.45 5.91 -10.64
CA SER A 200 -41.75 5.16 -9.40
C SER A 200 -41.65 6.01 -8.12
N GLY A 201 -41.14 7.24 -8.20
CA GLY A 201 -40.98 8.14 -7.05
C GLY A 201 -39.94 7.69 -6.01
N GLY A 202 -39.09 6.72 -6.35
CA GLY A 202 -38.16 6.08 -5.42
C GLY A 202 -38.70 4.79 -4.75
N GLU A 203 -39.96 4.42 -5.02
CA GLU A 203 -40.66 3.33 -4.32
C GLU A 203 -40.14 1.91 -4.65
N LEU A 204 -39.33 1.75 -5.71
CA LEU A 204 -38.80 0.44 -6.12
C LEU A 204 -37.97 -0.23 -5.01
N ILE A 205 -37.01 0.49 -4.43
CA ILE A 205 -36.07 -0.09 -3.48
C ILE A 205 -36.75 -0.43 -2.14
N PRO A 206 -37.57 0.44 -1.53
CA PRO A 206 -38.37 0.06 -0.35
C PRO A 206 -39.24 -1.17 -0.59
N THR A 207 -39.94 -1.25 -1.73
CA THR A 207 -40.81 -2.39 -2.05
C THR A 207 -40.06 -3.70 -2.20
N LEU A 208 -38.89 -3.70 -2.87
CA LEU A 208 -38.08 -4.91 -3.02
C LEU A 208 -37.47 -5.37 -1.69
N LEU A 209 -37.16 -4.44 -0.77
CA LEU A 209 -36.66 -4.80 0.56
C LEU A 209 -37.78 -5.35 1.47
N GLU A 210 -38.95 -4.71 1.49
CA GLU A 210 -40.13 -5.21 2.21
C GLU A 210 -40.58 -6.59 1.69
N PHE A 211 -40.59 -6.78 0.37
CA PHE A 211 -40.90 -8.07 -0.23
C PHE A 211 -39.83 -9.13 0.08
N LEU A 212 -38.55 -8.76 0.15
CA LEU A 212 -37.46 -9.66 0.53
C LEU A 212 -37.58 -10.15 1.99
N ASP A 213 -38.08 -9.31 2.90
CA ASP A 213 -38.38 -9.69 4.29
C ASP A 213 -39.50 -10.76 4.41
N TRP A 214 -40.37 -10.88 3.40
CA TRP A 214 -41.45 -11.87 3.36
C TRP A 214 -41.06 -13.17 2.65
N CYS A 215 -40.00 -13.16 1.84
CA CYS A 215 -39.54 -14.33 1.09
C CYS A 215 -38.97 -15.44 2.00
N GLY A 216 -39.21 -16.70 1.62
CA GLY A 216 -38.51 -17.84 2.23
C GLY A 216 -37.02 -17.84 1.85
N ARG A 217 -36.15 -18.25 2.78
CA ARG A 217 -34.72 -18.47 2.47
C ARG A 217 -34.60 -19.51 1.34
N GLY A 218 -33.83 -19.21 0.31
CA GLY A 218 -33.65 -20.06 -0.87
C GLY A 218 -34.84 -20.09 -1.85
N SER A 219 -35.89 -19.27 -1.69
CA SER A 219 -37.01 -19.27 -2.63
C SER A 219 -36.64 -18.64 -3.99
N SER A 220 -37.34 -19.05 -5.05
CA SER A 220 -37.16 -18.49 -6.40
C SER A 220 -37.46 -16.98 -6.46
N GLU A 221 -38.29 -16.49 -5.55
CA GLU A 221 -38.74 -15.10 -5.47
C GLU A 221 -37.74 -14.26 -4.66
N GLN A 222 -37.14 -14.84 -3.60
CA GLN A 222 -35.94 -14.26 -2.95
C GLN A 222 -34.85 -14.05 -4.00
N TYR A 223 -34.55 -15.09 -4.79
CA TYR A 223 -33.52 -15.07 -5.83
C TYR A 223 -33.81 -14.05 -6.93
N LEU A 224 -35.03 -14.03 -7.48
CA LEU A 224 -35.44 -13.05 -8.49
C LEU A 224 -35.41 -11.60 -7.95
N CYS A 225 -35.85 -11.37 -6.72
CA CYS A 225 -35.80 -10.06 -6.08
C CYS A 225 -34.35 -9.56 -5.92
N LEU A 226 -33.46 -10.44 -5.45
CA LEU A 226 -32.02 -10.15 -5.32
C LEU A 226 -31.34 -9.92 -6.69
N LEU A 227 -31.79 -10.59 -7.76
CA LEU A 227 -31.30 -10.31 -9.12
C LEU A 227 -31.71 -8.91 -9.63
N VAL A 228 -32.93 -8.44 -9.33
CA VAL A 228 -33.34 -7.05 -9.65
C VAL A 228 -32.49 -6.06 -8.85
N LEU A 229 -32.35 -6.26 -7.53
CA LEU A 229 -31.53 -5.42 -6.65
C LEU A 229 -30.05 -5.37 -7.10
N ASN A 230 -29.48 -6.50 -7.49
CA ASN A 230 -28.13 -6.59 -8.08
C ASN A 230 -28.03 -5.70 -9.32
N ASN A 231 -28.91 -5.87 -10.31
CA ASN A 231 -28.86 -5.09 -11.55
C ASN A 231 -28.97 -3.57 -11.31
N VAL A 232 -29.87 -3.11 -10.43
CA VAL A 232 -30.05 -1.67 -10.16
C VAL A 232 -29.00 -1.10 -9.20
N SER A 233 -28.22 -1.93 -8.49
CA SER A 233 -27.09 -1.49 -7.63
C SER A 233 -25.79 -1.17 -8.40
N ILE A 234 -25.72 -1.51 -9.68
CA ILE A 234 -24.51 -1.33 -10.51
C ILE A 234 -24.24 0.15 -10.89
N PRO A 235 -25.22 0.95 -11.38
CA PRO A 235 -25.00 2.36 -11.70
C PRO A 235 -24.57 3.17 -10.48
N LYS A 236 -23.58 4.07 -10.65
CA LYS A 236 -23.01 4.88 -9.55
C LYS A 236 -24.06 5.79 -8.91
N GLU A 237 -25.00 6.27 -9.71
CA GLU A 237 -26.09 7.19 -9.38
C GLU A 237 -27.02 6.59 -8.32
N ASN A 238 -27.25 5.27 -8.38
CA ASN A 238 -28.17 4.58 -7.49
C ASN A 238 -27.54 4.20 -6.15
N LYS A 239 -26.21 4.13 -6.04
CA LYS A 239 -25.54 3.49 -4.89
C LYS A 239 -25.85 4.17 -3.57
N ARG A 240 -25.75 5.51 -3.51
CA ARG A 240 -26.06 6.28 -2.29
C ARG A 240 -27.55 6.21 -1.93
N LEU A 241 -28.43 6.19 -2.94
CA LEU A 241 -29.88 6.04 -2.75
C LEU A 241 -30.22 4.67 -2.14
N ILE A 242 -29.78 3.59 -2.79
CA ILE A 242 -30.01 2.21 -2.32
C ILE A 242 -29.39 1.99 -0.94
N ALA A 243 -28.10 2.33 -0.77
CA ALA A 243 -27.37 2.02 0.45
C ALA A 243 -27.91 2.79 1.67
N ILE A 244 -28.08 4.10 1.53
CA ILE A 244 -28.31 5.01 2.66
C ILE A 244 -29.76 5.51 2.69
N HIS A 245 -30.28 6.11 1.60
CA HIS A 245 -31.58 6.79 1.62
C HIS A 245 -32.74 5.80 1.81
N HIS A 246 -32.69 4.64 1.14
CA HIS A 246 -33.68 3.56 1.28
C HIS A 246 -33.25 2.48 2.29
N GLY A 247 -32.17 2.70 3.06
CA GLY A 247 -31.70 1.78 4.10
C GLY A 247 -31.21 0.40 3.60
N GLY A 248 -31.02 0.22 2.29
CA GLY A 248 -30.72 -1.09 1.69
C GLY A 248 -29.42 -1.71 2.18
N ALA A 249 -28.39 -0.93 2.51
CA ALA A 249 -27.16 -1.48 3.08
C ALA A 249 -27.39 -2.11 4.46
N ARG A 250 -28.32 -1.56 5.25
CA ARG A 250 -28.74 -2.14 6.54
C ARG A 250 -29.55 -3.42 6.34
N ALA A 251 -30.60 -3.36 5.53
CA ALA A 251 -31.48 -4.50 5.28
C ALA A 251 -30.70 -5.70 4.71
N LEU A 252 -29.88 -5.48 3.68
CA LEU A 252 -29.04 -6.53 3.08
C LEU A 252 -27.99 -7.09 4.05
N SER A 253 -27.50 -6.28 4.99
CA SER A 253 -26.58 -6.73 6.05
C SER A 253 -27.29 -7.60 7.10
N GLN A 254 -28.54 -7.29 7.44
CA GLN A 254 -29.37 -8.12 8.32
C GLN A 254 -29.74 -9.45 7.66
N HIS A 255 -30.09 -9.43 6.36
CA HIS A 255 -30.29 -10.66 5.57
C HIS A 255 -29.01 -11.50 5.49
N LEU A 256 -27.84 -10.90 5.26
CA LEU A 256 -26.58 -11.64 5.09
C LEU A 256 -26.10 -12.36 6.37
N VAL A 257 -26.38 -11.83 7.57
CA VAL A 257 -26.12 -12.57 8.82
C VAL A 257 -27.17 -13.63 9.12
N THR A 258 -28.37 -13.48 8.58
CA THR A 258 -29.50 -14.42 8.70
C THR A 258 -29.36 -15.59 7.72
N ASP A 259 -28.78 -15.36 6.55
CA ASP A 259 -28.48 -16.34 5.51
C ASP A 259 -27.09 -16.08 4.87
N PRO A 260 -26.00 -16.58 5.50
CA PRO A 260 -24.66 -16.48 4.95
C PRO A 260 -24.41 -17.40 3.74
N SER A 261 -25.37 -18.25 3.35
CA SER A 261 -25.26 -19.09 2.14
C SER A 261 -25.58 -18.29 0.86
N CYS A 262 -26.41 -17.24 0.98
CA CYS A 262 -26.90 -16.46 -0.14
C CYS A 262 -25.88 -15.41 -0.63
N HIS A 263 -24.90 -15.87 -1.41
CA HIS A 263 -23.83 -15.07 -2.00
C HIS A 263 -24.32 -13.85 -2.83
N LEU A 264 -25.56 -13.84 -3.35
CA LEU A 264 -26.15 -12.67 -4.01
C LEU A 264 -26.23 -11.45 -3.10
N LEU A 265 -26.50 -11.63 -1.79
CA LEU A 265 -26.51 -10.53 -0.81
C LEU A 265 -25.12 -9.88 -0.75
N ALA A 266 -24.07 -10.70 -0.68
CA ALA A 266 -22.69 -10.23 -0.70
C ALA A 266 -22.34 -9.53 -2.03
N ILE A 267 -22.81 -10.02 -3.18
CA ILE A 267 -22.63 -9.34 -4.49
C ILE A 267 -23.25 -7.94 -4.50
N ILE A 268 -24.46 -7.76 -3.96
CA ILE A 268 -25.09 -6.44 -3.88
C ILE A 268 -24.27 -5.52 -2.97
N LEU A 269 -23.80 -6.01 -1.82
CA LEU A 269 -22.91 -5.25 -0.93
C LEU A 269 -21.54 -4.93 -1.57
N VAL A 270 -21.02 -5.78 -2.47
CA VAL A 270 -19.84 -5.49 -3.31
C VAL A 270 -20.14 -4.34 -4.28
N ASN A 271 -21.28 -4.35 -4.94
CA ASN A 271 -21.67 -3.26 -5.84
C ASN A 271 -21.83 -1.94 -5.08
N LEU A 272 -22.49 -1.93 -3.92
CA LEU A 272 -22.68 -0.74 -3.10
C LEU A 272 -21.37 -0.21 -2.49
N SER A 273 -20.46 -1.11 -2.06
CA SER A 273 -19.13 -0.73 -1.56
C SER A 273 -18.16 -0.31 -2.66
N PHE A 274 -18.37 -0.69 -3.92
CA PHE A 274 -17.61 -0.19 -5.08
C PHE A 274 -18.06 1.23 -5.46
N ALA A 275 -17.79 2.18 -4.57
CA ALA A 275 -18.21 3.57 -4.64
C ALA A 275 -17.05 4.56 -4.39
N ASP A 276 -17.38 5.85 -4.42
CA ASP A 276 -16.48 6.93 -4.01
C ASP A 276 -16.05 6.82 -2.53
N ALA A 277 -15.13 7.68 -2.10
CA ALA A 277 -14.62 7.67 -0.73
C ALA A 277 -15.65 8.12 0.32
N GLU A 278 -16.66 8.88 -0.06
CA GLU A 278 -17.65 9.40 0.88
C GLU A 278 -18.69 8.31 1.21
N LEU A 279 -19.27 7.68 0.19
CA LEU A 279 -20.24 6.60 0.43
C LEU A 279 -19.60 5.40 1.14
N ARG A 280 -18.33 5.09 0.89
CA ARG A 280 -17.63 4.00 1.61
C ARG A 280 -17.43 4.30 3.09
N ARG A 281 -17.14 5.55 3.45
CA ARG A 281 -17.12 6.03 4.85
C ARG A 281 -18.51 5.90 5.48
N ASP A 282 -19.52 6.45 4.82
CA ASP A 282 -20.89 6.47 5.35
C ASP A 282 -21.48 5.06 5.48
N LEU A 283 -21.05 4.13 4.63
CA LEU A 283 -21.36 2.70 4.72
C LEU A 283 -20.73 2.02 5.94
N ALA A 284 -19.51 2.40 6.34
CA ALA A 284 -18.76 1.74 7.41
C ALA A 284 -18.76 2.46 8.77
N ASP A 285 -19.29 3.68 8.83
CA ASP A 285 -19.54 4.40 10.08
C ASP A 285 -20.59 3.65 10.93
N PRO A 286 -20.25 3.16 12.14
CA PRO A 286 -21.21 2.45 12.99
C PRO A 286 -22.40 3.33 13.45
N ASN A 287 -22.35 4.65 13.26
CA ASN A 287 -23.44 5.56 13.60
C ASN A 287 -24.55 5.63 12.53
N THR A 288 -24.30 5.18 11.28
CA THR A 288 -25.34 5.15 10.23
C THR A 288 -26.26 3.92 10.33
N GLY A 289 -25.92 2.96 11.18
CA GLY A 289 -26.73 1.76 11.45
C GLY A 289 -26.78 0.76 10.29
N THR A 290 -25.88 0.86 9.32
CA THR A 290 -25.71 -0.12 8.22
C THR A 290 -25.21 -1.46 8.71
N HIS A 291 -24.28 -1.46 9.67
CA HIS A 291 -23.56 -2.63 10.19
C HIS A 291 -22.91 -3.51 9.09
N ILE A 292 -22.55 -2.92 7.95
CA ILE A 292 -22.02 -3.67 6.79
C ILE A 292 -20.71 -4.39 7.12
N VAL A 293 -19.82 -3.75 7.89
CA VAL A 293 -18.52 -4.34 8.28
C VAL A 293 -18.72 -5.49 9.27
N ASP A 294 -19.68 -5.35 10.20
CA ASP A 294 -20.05 -6.42 11.13
C ASP A 294 -20.61 -7.63 10.36
N ALA A 295 -21.55 -7.39 9.44
CA ALA A 295 -22.22 -8.43 8.65
C ALA A 295 -21.28 -9.17 7.68
N LEU A 296 -20.46 -8.43 6.92
CA LEU A 296 -19.45 -9.02 6.03
C LEU A 296 -18.41 -9.84 6.81
N SER A 297 -18.04 -9.41 8.02
CA SER A 297 -17.10 -10.13 8.87
C SER A 297 -17.71 -11.39 9.49
N TYR A 298 -18.99 -11.35 9.88
CA TYR A 298 -19.73 -12.52 10.34
C TYR A 298 -19.89 -13.55 9.21
N ALA A 299 -20.39 -13.13 8.06
CA ALA A 299 -20.61 -14.03 6.93
C ALA A 299 -19.29 -14.63 6.41
N LEU A 300 -18.20 -13.85 6.37
CA LEU A 300 -16.87 -14.37 6.07
C LEU A 300 -16.39 -15.42 7.08
N ARG A 301 -16.55 -15.17 8.40
CA ARG A 301 -16.20 -16.15 9.44
C ARG A 301 -16.99 -17.45 9.29
N MET A 302 -18.31 -17.36 9.11
CA MET A 302 -19.18 -18.51 8.87
C MET A 302 -18.81 -19.27 7.59
N SER A 303 -18.53 -18.56 6.50
CA SER A 303 -18.09 -19.15 5.22
C SER A 303 -16.74 -19.87 5.33
N CYS A 304 -15.89 -19.45 6.28
CA CYS A 304 -14.59 -20.05 6.61
C CYS A 304 -14.63 -21.00 7.82
N ARG A 305 -15.82 -21.41 8.30
CA ARG A 305 -15.93 -22.60 9.16
C ARG A 305 -15.84 -23.84 8.29
N ARG A 306 -15.28 -24.92 8.84
CA ARG A 306 -15.27 -26.24 8.18
C ARG A 306 -16.67 -26.82 8.21
N ALA A 307 -17.03 -27.54 7.16
CA ALA A 307 -18.04 -28.59 7.25
C ALA A 307 -17.48 -29.72 8.12
N ASN A 308 -17.66 -29.63 9.44
CA ASN A 308 -17.37 -30.73 10.35
C ASN A 308 -18.28 -31.91 9.94
N GLY A 309 -17.69 -33.01 9.47
CA GLY A 309 -18.40 -34.13 8.83
C GLY A 309 -19.23 -35.03 9.76
N GLY A 310 -19.81 -34.47 10.83
CA GLY A 310 -20.86 -35.12 11.59
C GLY A 310 -22.22 -34.69 11.06
N GLU A 311 -23.10 -35.65 10.78
CA GLU A 311 -24.47 -35.40 10.28
C GLU A 311 -25.43 -34.83 11.33
N ASP A 312 -24.90 -34.32 12.46
CA ASP A 312 -25.61 -33.44 13.40
C ASP A 312 -25.85 -32.08 12.74
N GLY A 313 -26.70 -32.09 11.72
CA GLY A 313 -27.39 -30.95 11.16
C GLY A 313 -28.41 -30.40 12.15
N SER A 314 -27.96 -30.04 13.35
CA SER A 314 -28.55 -28.92 14.06
C SER A 314 -28.34 -27.71 13.15
N GLU A 315 -29.34 -27.45 12.30
CA GLU A 315 -29.49 -26.14 11.65
C GLU A 315 -29.19 -25.10 12.71
N PHE A 316 -28.29 -24.17 12.41
CA PHE A 316 -28.08 -23.03 13.28
C PHE A 316 -29.40 -22.27 13.26
N ASP A 317 -30.24 -22.50 14.29
CA ASP A 317 -31.57 -21.92 14.43
C ASP A 317 -31.39 -20.42 14.65
N GLY A 318 -31.17 -19.74 13.52
CA GLY A 318 -31.08 -18.31 13.36
C GLY A 318 -32.47 -17.78 13.59
N GLY A 319 -32.82 -17.76 14.87
CA GLY A 319 -34.17 -17.59 15.38
C GLY A 319 -34.80 -16.34 14.80
N LYS A 320 -36.12 -16.36 14.66
CA LYS A 320 -36.89 -15.41 13.85
C LYS A 320 -36.84 -13.95 14.34
N GLU A 321 -36.11 -13.65 15.40
CA GLU A 321 -35.70 -12.30 15.78
C GLU A 321 -34.49 -11.86 14.92
N GLY A 322 -34.75 -11.10 13.86
CA GLY A 322 -33.74 -10.62 12.91
C GLY A 322 -32.53 -9.97 13.59
N GLY A 323 -31.41 -10.69 13.61
CA GLY A 323 -30.27 -10.37 14.46
C GLY A 323 -29.56 -9.07 14.09
N ASP A 324 -29.16 -8.33 15.12
CA ASP A 324 -28.19 -7.24 15.02
C ASP A 324 -26.82 -7.83 14.60
N PRO A 325 -26.29 -7.50 13.41
CA PRO A 325 -25.06 -8.11 12.90
C PRO A 325 -23.88 -7.99 13.86
N ARG A 326 -23.80 -6.89 14.63
CA ARG A 326 -22.72 -6.68 15.60
C ARG A 326 -22.80 -7.64 16.78
N LYS A 327 -24.01 -8.00 17.22
CA LYS A 327 -24.23 -9.02 18.26
C LYS A 327 -23.93 -10.42 17.74
N MET A 328 -24.35 -10.74 16.52
CA MET A 328 -24.07 -12.05 15.90
C MET A 328 -22.57 -12.25 15.71
N LEU A 329 -21.85 -11.24 15.23
CA LEU A 329 -20.39 -11.24 15.14
C LEU A 329 -19.72 -11.40 16.51
N ALA A 330 -20.14 -10.62 17.53
CA ALA A 330 -19.57 -10.71 18.86
C ALA A 330 -19.74 -12.11 19.50
N SER A 331 -20.92 -12.72 19.34
CA SER A 331 -21.19 -14.08 19.80
C SER A 331 -20.35 -15.13 19.06
N LEU A 332 -20.21 -15.00 17.73
CA LEU A 332 -19.38 -15.89 16.92
C LEU A 332 -17.90 -15.80 17.31
N VAL A 333 -17.37 -14.58 17.49
CA VAL A 333 -15.97 -14.37 17.92
C VAL A 333 -15.72 -14.92 19.33
N ALA A 334 -16.70 -14.80 20.25
CA ALA A 334 -16.59 -15.38 21.58
C ALA A 334 -16.59 -16.92 21.54
N ALA A 335 -17.41 -17.54 20.67
CA ALA A 335 -17.41 -18.98 20.45
C ALA A 335 -16.07 -19.46 19.87
N GLU A 336 -15.57 -18.83 18.80
CA GLU A 336 -14.28 -19.16 18.17
C GLU A 336 -13.09 -18.98 19.14
N GLN A 337 -13.13 -18.01 20.06
CA GLN A 337 -12.13 -17.85 21.12
C GLN A 337 -12.20 -18.96 22.17
N SER A 338 -13.40 -19.43 22.53
CA SER A 338 -13.58 -20.56 23.45
C SER A 338 -13.16 -21.88 22.81
N GLU A 339 -13.50 -22.10 21.54
CA GLU A 339 -13.06 -23.22 20.72
C GLU A 339 -11.52 -23.25 20.66
N LEU A 340 -10.88 -22.14 20.29
CA LEU A 340 -9.42 -22.03 20.21
C LEU A 340 -8.72 -22.28 21.56
N ALA A 341 -9.28 -21.79 22.66
CA ALA A 341 -8.75 -22.05 24.01
C ALA A 341 -8.81 -23.52 24.42
N SER A 342 -9.80 -24.28 23.92
CA SER A 342 -9.90 -25.73 24.11
C SER A 342 -9.02 -26.54 23.15
N SER A 343 -8.77 -26.02 21.94
CA SER A 343 -8.07 -26.67 20.83
C SER A 343 -6.54 -26.56 20.91
N LEU A 344 -5.97 -25.97 21.96
CA LEU A 344 -4.51 -25.75 22.17
C LEU A 344 -3.63 -27.03 22.19
N ALA A 345 -4.21 -28.22 22.03
CA ALA A 345 -3.50 -29.50 21.91
C ALA A 345 -3.46 -30.08 20.49
N GLU A 346 -4.26 -29.55 19.54
CA GLU A 346 -4.28 -30.01 18.16
C GLU A 346 -3.47 -29.10 17.23
N ASP A 347 -2.87 -29.70 16.20
CA ASP A 347 -1.99 -28.99 15.28
C ASP A 347 -2.76 -27.96 14.45
N LYS A 348 -2.11 -26.85 14.07
CA LYS A 348 -2.77 -25.76 13.34
C LYS A 348 -2.99 -26.15 11.87
N LYS A 349 -3.94 -27.06 11.59
CA LYS A 349 -4.30 -27.46 10.21
C LYS A 349 -4.58 -26.19 9.40
N ALA A 350 -3.73 -25.98 8.40
CA ALA A 350 -3.69 -24.76 7.60
C ALA A 350 -5.04 -24.41 6.95
N PHE A 351 -5.13 -23.17 6.50
CA PHE A 351 -6.22 -22.75 5.62
C PHE A 351 -6.12 -23.47 4.27
N ASP A 352 -7.26 -23.98 3.83
CA ASP A 352 -7.46 -24.65 2.55
C ASP A 352 -8.72 -24.02 1.91
N PRO A 353 -8.66 -23.44 0.70
CA PRO A 353 -9.83 -22.90 0.01
C PRO A 353 -10.93 -23.93 -0.26
N ALA A 354 -10.60 -25.23 -0.31
CA ALA A 354 -11.56 -26.32 -0.49
C ALA A 354 -12.28 -26.72 0.82
N ASP A 355 -11.75 -26.37 1.99
CA ASP A 355 -12.41 -26.55 3.31
C ASP A 355 -13.56 -25.51 3.55
N LEU A 356 -13.79 -24.55 2.63
CA LEU A 356 -14.76 -23.47 2.78
C LEU A 356 -16.22 -23.94 2.67
N LEU A 357 -17.03 -23.65 3.68
CA LEU A 357 -18.48 -23.95 3.69
C LEU A 357 -19.27 -23.17 2.64
N HIS A 358 -18.93 -21.89 2.40
CA HIS A 358 -19.59 -21.01 1.43
C HIS A 358 -18.55 -20.20 0.62
N PRO A 359 -17.85 -20.83 -0.35
CA PRO A 359 -16.69 -20.21 -1.00
C PRO A 359 -17.03 -18.93 -1.78
N GLU A 360 -18.17 -18.87 -2.47
CA GLU A 360 -18.62 -17.65 -3.15
C GLU A 360 -18.97 -16.54 -2.14
N THR A 361 -19.69 -16.83 -1.03
CA THR A 361 -19.94 -15.81 0.00
C THR A 361 -18.63 -15.27 0.58
N ALA A 362 -17.65 -16.13 0.87
CA ALA A 362 -16.33 -15.70 1.33
C ALA A 362 -15.65 -14.75 0.32
N ARG A 363 -15.65 -15.13 -0.96
CA ARG A 363 -15.09 -14.34 -2.08
C ARG A 363 -15.73 -12.97 -2.21
N TRP A 364 -17.06 -12.89 -2.26
CA TRP A 364 -17.75 -11.60 -2.37
C TRP A 364 -17.66 -10.77 -1.08
N CYS A 365 -17.66 -11.38 0.11
CA CYS A 365 -17.39 -10.65 1.35
C CYS A 365 -15.99 -10.03 1.37
N LEU A 366 -14.96 -10.77 0.94
CA LEU A 366 -13.60 -10.26 0.81
C LEU A 366 -13.46 -9.19 -0.28
N CYS A 367 -14.21 -9.28 -1.39
CA CYS A 367 -14.29 -8.20 -2.37
C CYS A 367 -14.92 -6.91 -1.79
N ALA A 368 -15.95 -7.02 -0.95
CA ALA A 368 -16.55 -5.86 -0.28
C ALA A 368 -15.59 -5.25 0.76
N ILE A 369 -14.88 -6.08 1.53
CA ILE A 369 -13.83 -5.64 2.47
C ILE A 369 -12.66 -4.99 1.72
N LYS A 370 -12.24 -5.53 0.57
CA LYS A 370 -11.25 -4.93 -0.35
C LYS A 370 -11.70 -3.54 -0.83
N ASN A 371 -12.98 -3.38 -1.18
CA ASN A 371 -13.55 -2.09 -1.57
C ASN A 371 -13.59 -1.09 -0.41
N LEU A 372 -14.11 -1.48 0.76
CA LEU A 372 -14.22 -0.61 1.94
C LEU A 372 -12.83 -0.16 2.42
N THR A 373 -11.86 -1.06 2.51
CA THR A 373 -10.47 -0.72 2.95
C THR A 373 -9.69 0.14 1.96
N ARG A 374 -10.11 0.25 0.69
CA ARG A 374 -9.37 0.95 -0.38
C ARG A 374 -9.04 2.41 0.03
N PRO A 375 -7.77 2.84 0.04
CA PRO A 375 -7.40 4.17 0.49
C PRO A 375 -8.06 5.30 -0.31
N SER A 376 -8.41 6.38 0.39
CA SER A 376 -8.95 7.62 -0.19
C SER A 376 -7.86 8.68 -0.34
N SER A 377 -7.92 9.49 -1.41
CA SER A 377 -7.15 10.73 -1.51
C SER A 377 -7.62 11.78 -0.48
N ALA A 378 -8.88 11.70 -0.07
CA ALA A 378 -9.39 12.35 1.13
C ALA A 378 -8.74 11.72 2.38
N VAL A 379 -7.57 12.22 2.74
CA VAL A 379 -6.80 11.81 3.92
C VAL A 379 -7.66 11.99 5.18
N ARG A 380 -7.63 11.01 6.08
CA ARG A 380 -8.38 10.95 7.36
C ARG A 380 -9.85 10.50 7.26
N ASP A 381 -10.12 9.35 6.65
CA ASP A 381 -11.18 8.48 7.19
C ASP A 381 -10.58 7.37 8.07
N PRO A 382 -10.51 7.55 9.40
CA PRO A 382 -10.18 6.47 10.31
C PRO A 382 -11.37 5.55 10.61
N LEU A 383 -12.62 5.94 10.34
CA LEU A 383 -13.82 5.23 10.81
C LEU A 383 -13.98 3.89 10.11
N THR A 384 -13.91 3.86 8.77
CA THR A 384 -13.96 2.61 8.00
C THR A 384 -12.88 1.62 8.44
N ILE A 385 -11.69 2.13 8.76
CA ILE A 385 -10.54 1.30 9.16
C ILE A 385 -10.72 0.77 10.58
N LEU A 386 -11.16 1.62 11.51
CA LEU A 386 -11.45 1.23 12.89
C LEU A 386 -12.58 0.21 12.93
N ALA A 387 -13.62 0.34 12.11
CA ALA A 387 -14.67 -0.67 12.00
C ALA A 387 -14.11 -2.05 11.62
N VAL A 388 -13.23 -2.13 10.59
CA VAL A 388 -12.60 -3.39 10.11
C VAL A 388 -11.59 -3.97 11.13
N VAL A 389 -11.03 -3.14 12.01
CA VAL A 389 -10.19 -3.58 13.14
C VAL A 389 -11.06 -4.08 14.30
N GLU A 390 -12.13 -3.37 14.67
CA GLU A 390 -13.00 -3.69 15.80
C GLU A 390 -13.90 -4.91 15.54
N SER A 391 -14.30 -5.15 14.29
CA SER A 391 -14.93 -6.41 13.85
C SER A 391 -13.99 -7.63 13.91
N GLY A 392 -12.70 -7.41 14.19
CA GLY A 392 -11.69 -8.45 14.23
C GLY A 392 -11.49 -9.13 12.88
N THR A 393 -11.67 -8.44 11.75
CA THR A 393 -11.55 -9.05 10.42
C THR A 393 -10.11 -9.48 10.13
N ILE A 394 -9.11 -8.75 10.65
CA ILE A 394 -7.67 -8.95 10.39
C ILE A 394 -7.19 -10.40 10.63
N PRO A 395 -7.44 -11.05 11.79
CA PRO A 395 -7.14 -12.48 12.00
C PRO A 395 -7.68 -13.41 10.91
N VAL A 396 -8.84 -13.10 10.32
CA VAL A 396 -9.45 -13.91 9.25
C VAL A 396 -8.72 -13.67 7.92
N LEU A 397 -8.38 -12.41 7.61
CA LEU A 397 -7.56 -12.08 6.43
C LEU A 397 -6.20 -12.79 6.50
N LEU A 398 -5.53 -12.75 7.66
CA LEU A 398 -4.24 -13.41 7.88
C LEU A 398 -4.34 -14.94 7.73
N ARG A 399 -5.41 -15.56 8.26
CA ARG A 399 -5.67 -16.99 8.06
C ARG A 399 -5.80 -17.35 6.58
N VAL A 400 -6.54 -16.55 5.80
CA VAL A 400 -6.77 -16.79 4.36
C VAL A 400 -5.48 -16.69 3.54
N VAL A 401 -4.56 -15.78 3.90
CA VAL A 401 -3.25 -15.63 3.22
C VAL A 401 -2.12 -16.44 3.87
N THR A 402 -2.42 -17.34 4.82
CA THR A 402 -1.40 -18.23 5.40
C THR A 402 -1.04 -19.31 4.39
N VAL A 403 0.21 -19.27 3.90
CA VAL A 403 0.74 -20.22 2.91
C VAL A 403 0.79 -21.64 3.48
N SER A 404 0.46 -22.62 2.67
CA SER A 404 0.63 -24.04 3.01
C SER A 404 0.72 -24.91 1.74
N SER A 405 0.92 -26.22 1.89
CA SER A 405 0.81 -27.18 0.76
C SER A 405 -0.59 -27.23 0.13
N ALA A 406 -1.63 -26.78 0.84
CA ALA A 406 -3.00 -26.61 0.32
C ALA A 406 -3.32 -25.17 -0.11
N ASN A 407 -2.36 -24.25 0.01
CA ASN A 407 -2.54 -22.82 -0.27
C ASN A 407 -1.26 -22.24 -0.91
N ASP A 408 -0.84 -22.78 -2.06
CA ASP A 408 0.25 -22.20 -2.87
C ASP A 408 -0.21 -20.88 -3.50
N VAL A 409 0.66 -19.89 -3.39
CA VAL A 409 0.54 -18.54 -3.96
C VAL A 409 0.40 -18.58 -5.49
N ALA A 410 0.87 -19.64 -6.16
CA ALA A 410 0.60 -19.90 -7.58
C ALA A 410 -0.89 -20.01 -7.94
N GLY A 411 -1.75 -20.42 -7.01
CA GLY A 411 -3.21 -20.48 -7.21
C GLY A 411 -3.94 -19.17 -6.94
N TRP A 412 -3.23 -18.10 -6.56
CA TRP A 412 -3.84 -16.84 -6.12
C TRP A 412 -4.02 -15.88 -7.30
N ASP A 413 -4.98 -16.18 -8.19
CA ASP A 413 -5.40 -15.27 -9.26
C ASP A 413 -6.07 -13.98 -8.70
N SER A 414 -6.32 -12.98 -9.54
CA SER A 414 -6.92 -11.70 -9.13
C SER A 414 -8.40 -11.77 -8.70
N ASN A 415 -9.02 -12.95 -8.83
CA ASN A 415 -10.39 -13.27 -8.41
C ASN A 415 -10.46 -14.10 -7.11
N SER A 416 -9.32 -14.63 -6.65
CA SER A 416 -9.18 -15.53 -5.50
C SER A 416 -9.49 -14.85 -4.15
N VAL A 417 -9.85 -15.66 -3.15
CA VAL A 417 -10.05 -15.17 -1.76
C VAL A 417 -8.74 -14.62 -1.19
N GLN A 418 -7.61 -15.21 -1.56
CA GLN A 418 -6.27 -14.84 -1.08
C GLN A 418 -5.79 -13.52 -1.69
N ASP A 419 -6.01 -13.27 -2.98
CA ASP A 419 -5.75 -11.94 -3.57
C ASP A 419 -6.58 -10.86 -2.86
N ALA A 420 -7.87 -11.10 -2.68
CA ALA A 420 -8.77 -10.14 -2.03
C ALA A 420 -8.37 -9.87 -0.57
N ALA A 421 -7.96 -10.89 0.18
CA ALA A 421 -7.45 -10.77 1.54
C ALA A 421 -6.09 -10.06 1.62
N LEU A 422 -5.11 -10.45 0.79
CA LEU A 422 -3.78 -9.83 0.75
C LEU A 422 -3.86 -8.36 0.34
N THR A 423 -4.71 -8.05 -0.63
CA THR A 423 -4.96 -6.67 -1.07
C THR A 423 -5.67 -5.86 0.01
N SER A 424 -6.58 -6.46 0.79
CA SER A 424 -7.16 -5.80 1.97
C SER A 424 -6.11 -5.51 3.05
N LEU A 425 -5.17 -6.43 3.29
CA LEU A 425 -4.04 -6.23 4.20
C LEU A 425 -3.08 -5.13 3.71
N LEU A 426 -2.78 -5.07 2.40
CA LEU A 426 -1.99 -4.01 1.78
C LEU A 426 -2.67 -2.64 1.90
N ASN A 427 -4.00 -2.58 1.68
CA ASN A 427 -4.80 -1.38 1.89
C ASN A 427 -4.68 -0.89 3.35
N LEU A 428 -4.92 -1.77 4.33
CA LEU A 428 -4.77 -1.48 5.76
C LEU A 428 -3.34 -1.02 6.12
N ALA A 429 -2.32 -1.63 5.53
CA ALA A 429 -0.91 -1.25 5.72
C ALA A 429 -0.59 0.13 5.13
N SER A 430 -1.14 0.49 3.98
CA SER A 430 -0.94 1.82 3.37
C SER A 430 -1.53 2.98 4.20
N LEU A 431 -2.40 2.65 5.16
CA LEU A 431 -3.05 3.57 6.08
C LEU A 431 -2.30 3.69 7.43
N THR A 432 -1.04 3.23 7.49
CA THR A 432 -0.12 3.24 8.66
C THR A 432 0.13 4.61 9.30
N ALA A 433 -0.29 5.72 8.68
CA ALA A 433 -0.44 7.02 9.36
C ALA A 433 -1.38 6.94 10.58
N VAL A 434 -2.30 5.98 10.62
CA VAL A 434 -3.07 5.60 11.81
C VAL A 434 -2.27 4.55 12.60
N THR A 435 -1.45 5.01 13.55
CA THR A 435 -0.55 4.17 14.36
C THR A 435 -1.24 2.97 15.02
N MET A 436 -2.52 3.09 15.37
CA MET A 436 -3.33 2.00 15.93
C MET A 436 -3.50 0.81 14.97
N VAL A 437 -3.70 1.06 13.67
CA VAL A 437 -3.92 0.01 12.65
C VAL A 437 -2.62 -0.76 12.41
N LYS A 438 -1.51 -0.02 12.25
CA LYS A 438 -0.14 -0.57 12.20
C LYS A 438 0.14 -1.46 13.42
N LYS A 439 -0.10 -0.93 14.63
CA LYS A 439 0.10 -1.67 15.88
C LYS A 439 -0.74 -2.94 15.93
N HIS A 440 -2.01 -2.86 15.55
CA HIS A 440 -2.91 -4.03 15.56
C HIS A 440 -2.47 -5.09 14.54
N LEU A 441 -2.04 -4.71 13.32
CA LEU A 441 -1.48 -5.67 12.35
C LEU A 441 -0.28 -6.43 12.93
N VAL A 442 0.63 -5.74 13.61
CA VAL A 442 1.77 -6.37 14.31
C VAL A 442 1.30 -7.26 15.47
N GLU A 443 0.34 -6.80 16.29
CA GLU A 443 -0.22 -7.59 17.40
C GLU A 443 -0.98 -8.86 16.96
N GLN A 444 -1.45 -8.93 15.70
CA GLN A 444 -2.08 -10.13 15.12
C GLN A 444 -1.10 -11.02 14.32
N GLY A 445 0.22 -10.73 14.33
CA GLY A 445 1.23 -11.53 13.63
C GLY A 445 1.26 -11.34 12.11
N ALA A 446 0.86 -10.16 11.61
CA ALA A 446 0.86 -9.89 10.17
C ALA A 446 2.28 -9.85 9.55
N VAL A 447 3.32 -9.58 10.35
CA VAL A 447 4.70 -9.50 9.84
C VAL A 447 5.19 -10.90 9.47
N GLU A 448 4.94 -11.89 10.31
CA GLU A 448 5.29 -13.29 10.11
C GLU A 448 4.56 -13.86 8.89
N VAL A 449 3.23 -13.73 8.86
CA VAL A 449 2.42 -14.28 7.75
C VAL A 449 2.78 -13.65 6.41
N LEU A 450 2.98 -12.33 6.35
CA LEU A 450 3.36 -11.68 5.09
C LEU A 450 4.83 -11.96 4.71
N ALA A 451 5.71 -12.25 5.67
CA ALA A 451 7.09 -12.70 5.39
C ALA A 451 7.10 -14.07 4.72
N ASP A 452 6.30 -15.01 5.23
CA ASP A 452 6.13 -16.33 4.61
C ASP A 452 5.63 -16.19 3.16
N VAL A 453 4.63 -15.32 2.90
CA VAL A 453 4.15 -15.02 1.55
C VAL A 453 5.24 -14.41 0.66
N ALA A 454 6.06 -13.48 1.16
CA ALA A 454 7.11 -12.84 0.38
C ALA A 454 8.26 -13.79 -0.01
N GLU A 455 8.49 -14.86 0.75
CA GLU A 455 9.59 -15.82 0.55
C GLU A 455 9.20 -17.13 -0.16
N VAL A 456 7.93 -17.34 -0.49
CA VAL A 456 7.48 -18.54 -1.24
C VAL A 456 8.22 -18.68 -2.57
N GLY A 457 8.68 -19.89 -2.87
CA GLY A 457 9.29 -20.21 -4.17
C GLY A 457 10.77 -19.85 -4.31
N ASN A 458 11.43 -19.20 -3.33
CA ASN A 458 12.87 -18.93 -3.36
C ASN A 458 13.78 -20.18 -3.36
N LYS A 459 13.23 -21.40 -3.42
CA LYS A 459 13.95 -22.69 -3.33
C LYS A 459 13.94 -23.46 -4.66
N GLY A 460 14.44 -22.82 -5.72
CA GLY A 460 15.17 -23.50 -6.79
C GLY A 460 14.42 -24.53 -7.64
N GLY A 461 13.24 -24.19 -8.16
CA GLY A 461 12.64 -24.89 -9.31
C GLY A 461 12.80 -24.05 -10.58
N GLY A 462 13.33 -24.63 -11.66
CA GLY A 462 13.47 -23.97 -12.96
C GLY A 462 12.16 -23.94 -13.74
N THR A 463 11.13 -23.25 -13.23
CA THR A 463 9.86 -23.04 -13.92
C THR A 463 10.03 -22.08 -15.10
N ASP A 464 9.20 -22.27 -16.14
CA ASP A 464 9.15 -21.38 -17.29
C ASP A 464 8.87 -19.93 -16.84
N PRO A 465 9.69 -18.93 -17.20
CA PRO A 465 9.42 -17.54 -16.85
C PRO A 465 8.12 -17.00 -17.46
N ASP A 466 7.60 -17.63 -18.51
CA ASP A 466 6.32 -17.27 -19.15
C ASP A 466 5.10 -17.97 -18.54
N ASP A 467 5.26 -18.85 -17.53
CA ASP A 467 4.14 -19.43 -16.78
C ASP A 467 3.34 -18.34 -16.05
N ASP A 468 2.04 -18.27 -16.32
CA ASP A 468 1.12 -17.35 -15.64
C ASP A 468 1.07 -17.60 -14.14
N ALA A 469 1.19 -18.85 -13.69
CA ALA A 469 1.21 -19.17 -12.25
C ALA A 469 2.44 -18.58 -11.54
N GLU A 470 3.59 -18.52 -12.22
CA GLU A 470 4.80 -17.88 -11.69
C GLU A 470 4.74 -16.35 -11.82
N LYS A 471 4.10 -15.81 -12.86
CA LYS A 471 3.77 -14.36 -12.95
C LYS A 471 2.84 -13.94 -11.80
N TRP A 472 1.85 -14.76 -11.45
CA TRP A 472 0.96 -14.54 -10.31
C TRP A 472 1.74 -14.64 -9.00
N ARG A 473 2.55 -15.69 -8.82
CA ARG A 473 3.41 -15.87 -7.63
C ARG A 473 4.29 -14.64 -7.40
N LYS A 474 5.03 -14.16 -8.41
CA LYS A 474 5.85 -12.94 -8.35
C LYS A 474 5.04 -11.70 -7.93
N PHE A 475 3.84 -11.51 -8.49
CA PHE A 475 3.00 -10.36 -8.17
C PHE A 475 2.44 -10.38 -6.73
N GLN A 476 1.99 -11.55 -6.25
CA GLN A 476 1.50 -11.68 -4.87
C GLN A 476 2.65 -11.51 -3.85
N ARG A 477 3.84 -12.04 -4.13
CA ARG A 477 5.06 -11.81 -3.33
C ARG A 477 5.40 -10.32 -3.21
N LEU A 478 5.38 -9.59 -4.33
CA LEU A 478 5.60 -8.15 -4.34
C LEU A 478 4.55 -7.39 -3.52
N LYS A 479 3.25 -7.73 -3.64
CA LYS A 479 2.20 -7.11 -2.80
C LYS A 479 2.41 -7.38 -1.30
N ALA A 480 2.84 -8.58 -0.91
CA ALA A 480 3.19 -8.90 0.47
C ALA A 480 4.41 -8.09 0.95
N ARG A 481 5.47 -8.01 0.15
CA ARG A 481 6.67 -7.20 0.42
C ARG A 481 6.38 -5.69 0.51
N MET A 482 5.44 -5.19 -0.28
CA MET A 482 4.91 -3.81 -0.15
C MET A 482 4.11 -3.62 1.15
N ALA A 483 3.25 -4.58 1.52
CA ALA A 483 2.50 -4.51 2.78
C ALA A 483 3.45 -4.56 4.00
N LEU A 484 4.50 -5.40 3.93
CA LEU A 484 5.59 -5.46 4.91
C LEU A 484 6.40 -4.17 4.99
N SER A 485 6.77 -3.55 3.87
CA SER A 485 7.51 -2.29 3.90
C SER A 485 6.66 -1.17 4.51
N LEU A 486 5.36 -1.17 4.25
CA LEU A 486 4.41 -0.26 4.90
C LEU A 486 4.24 -0.57 6.40
N ILE A 487 4.15 -1.84 6.82
CA ILE A 487 4.01 -2.22 8.25
C ILE A 487 5.31 -1.97 9.04
N VAL A 488 6.48 -2.34 8.51
CA VAL A 488 7.77 -2.32 9.24
C VAL A 488 8.63 -1.11 8.85
N GLY A 489 8.80 -0.85 7.56
CA GLY A 489 9.62 0.24 7.02
C GLY A 489 9.08 1.66 7.26
N SER A 490 7.81 1.80 7.68
CA SER A 490 7.27 3.10 8.15
C SER A 490 7.59 3.42 9.62
N GLU A 491 8.44 2.63 10.29
CA GLU A 491 8.88 2.94 11.66
C GLU A 491 9.98 4.01 11.76
N GLY A 492 10.07 4.60 12.95
CA GLY A 492 11.06 5.60 13.29
C GLY A 492 10.76 6.99 12.74
N HIS A 493 11.80 7.78 12.51
CA HIS A 493 11.64 9.09 11.87
C HIS A 493 11.77 8.89 10.37
N VAL A 494 10.72 9.21 9.60
CA VAL A 494 10.83 9.36 8.13
C VAL A 494 11.15 8.01 7.43
N GLY A 495 10.82 6.89 8.09
CA GLY A 495 11.09 5.52 7.64
C GLY A 495 12.49 4.99 8.01
N GLN A 496 13.39 5.84 8.50
CA GLN A 496 14.63 5.36 9.09
C GLN A 496 14.29 4.61 10.39
N GLN A 497 14.41 3.28 10.36
CA GLN A 497 14.23 2.43 11.52
C GLN A 497 14.99 3.01 12.71
N ARG A 498 14.32 3.14 13.86
CA ARG A 498 14.99 3.54 15.10
C ARG A 498 15.96 2.44 15.49
N ARG A 499 17.22 2.60 15.07
CA ARG A 499 18.36 1.85 15.58
C ARG A 499 18.41 2.08 17.09
N HIS A 500 17.84 1.16 17.85
CA HIS A 500 17.93 1.16 19.29
C HIS A 500 19.43 1.21 19.62
N PRO A 501 19.93 2.27 20.30
CA PRO A 501 21.35 2.36 20.59
C PRO A 501 21.73 1.12 21.40
N ILE A 502 22.77 0.40 20.97
CA ILE A 502 23.13 -0.90 21.53
C ILE A 502 23.42 -0.70 23.01
N ARG A 503 22.42 -0.93 23.85
CA ARG A 503 22.49 -0.58 25.26
C ARG A 503 23.22 -1.72 25.97
N THR A 504 24.53 -1.68 25.87
CA THR A 504 25.51 -2.57 26.51
C THR A 504 25.50 -2.39 28.03
N ASN A 505 24.32 -2.57 28.63
CA ASN A 505 24.07 -2.63 30.06
C ASN A 505 24.71 -3.92 30.60
N SER A 506 26.02 -3.89 30.80
CA SER A 506 26.87 -5.02 31.23
C SER A 506 26.52 -5.63 32.61
N ASN A 507 25.44 -5.16 33.23
CA ASN A 507 24.93 -5.60 34.52
C ASN A 507 23.68 -6.50 34.42
N SER A 508 22.99 -6.59 33.27
CA SER A 508 21.92 -7.58 33.08
C SER A 508 22.53 -8.93 32.70
N ARG A 509 22.37 -9.92 33.59
CA ARG A 509 22.87 -11.29 33.43
C ARG A 509 22.02 -12.19 32.49
N THR A 510 21.09 -11.60 31.73
CA THR A 510 20.42 -12.26 30.61
C THR A 510 21.46 -12.61 29.53
N ASN A 511 21.24 -13.72 28.82
CA ASN A 511 22.21 -14.21 27.84
C ASN A 511 22.31 -13.22 26.67
N PRO A 512 23.48 -12.59 26.38
CA PRO A 512 23.56 -11.55 25.35
C PRO A 512 23.37 -12.03 23.91
N ARG A 513 23.18 -13.35 23.69
CA ARG A 513 22.82 -13.91 22.37
C ARG A 513 21.33 -13.74 22.09
N ASP A 514 20.49 -14.07 23.06
CA ASP A 514 19.05 -14.30 22.85
C ASP A 514 18.31 -12.98 22.49
N GLU A 515 18.64 -11.87 23.14
CA GLU A 515 18.05 -10.54 22.83
C GLU A 515 18.66 -9.89 21.57
N VAL A 516 19.96 -10.09 21.30
CA VAL A 516 20.65 -9.42 20.18
C VAL A 516 20.29 -10.08 18.83
N GLU A 517 20.10 -11.38 18.81
CA GLU A 517 19.75 -12.13 17.59
C GLU A 517 18.28 -11.91 17.18
N PHE A 518 17.37 -11.82 18.15
CA PHE A 518 15.94 -11.65 17.89
C PHE A 518 15.59 -10.30 17.23
N SER A 519 16.15 -9.19 17.73
CA SER A 519 15.77 -7.83 17.26
C SER A 519 16.54 -7.33 16.02
N ARG A 520 17.60 -8.00 15.56
CA ARG A 520 18.44 -7.49 14.46
C ARG A 520 18.25 -8.16 13.10
N ASN A 521 17.89 -9.44 13.03
CA ASN A 521 18.16 -10.23 11.82
C ASN A 521 16.93 -10.76 11.05
N ARG A 522 15.73 -10.80 11.65
CA ARG A 522 14.54 -11.38 10.97
C ARG A 522 13.86 -10.44 9.97
N ASN A 523 13.71 -9.16 10.33
CA ASN A 523 12.89 -8.22 9.55
C ASN A 523 13.62 -7.64 8.31
N HIS A 524 14.96 -7.67 8.30
CA HIS A 524 15.74 -7.08 7.21
C HIS A 524 15.72 -7.90 5.90
N PRO A 525 16.00 -9.22 5.87
CA PRO A 525 15.97 -10.01 4.63
C PRO A 525 14.59 -10.03 3.98
N VAL A 526 13.52 -10.07 4.79
CA VAL A 526 12.12 -10.06 4.34
C VAL A 526 11.79 -8.82 3.48
N LEU A 527 12.44 -7.67 3.73
CA LEU A 527 12.23 -6.45 2.95
C LEU A 527 13.11 -6.34 1.69
N VAL A 528 14.03 -7.28 1.45
CA VAL A 528 14.92 -7.24 0.27
C VAL A 528 14.18 -7.67 -0.99
N LEU A 529 14.15 -6.79 -1.99
CA LEU A 529 13.54 -7.06 -3.29
C LEU A 529 14.29 -8.15 -4.05
N LEU A 530 13.54 -8.98 -4.77
CA LEU A 530 14.08 -9.92 -5.76
C LEU A 530 14.45 -9.16 -7.04
N ARG A 531 15.37 -9.69 -7.85
CA ARG A 531 15.86 -9.05 -9.10
C ARG A 531 14.76 -8.54 -10.05
N SER A 532 13.62 -9.25 -10.12
CA SER A 532 12.47 -8.90 -10.98
C SER A 532 11.44 -7.97 -10.33
N GLU A 533 11.51 -7.72 -9.02
CA GLU A 533 10.57 -6.87 -8.30
C GLU A 533 10.74 -5.35 -8.57
N PRO A 534 11.96 -4.79 -8.75
CA PRO A 534 12.18 -3.39 -9.15
C PRO A 534 11.40 -2.95 -10.40
N GLU A 535 11.52 -3.69 -11.51
CA GLU A 535 10.80 -3.38 -12.74
C GLU A 535 9.28 -3.59 -12.57
N SER A 536 8.88 -4.58 -11.78
CA SER A 536 7.47 -4.84 -11.49
C SER A 536 6.80 -3.69 -10.71
N ILE A 537 7.46 -3.13 -9.69
CA ILE A 537 6.93 -1.99 -8.94
C ILE A 537 7.01 -0.66 -9.71
N ILE A 538 7.99 -0.49 -10.60
CA ILE A 538 8.04 0.62 -11.58
C ILE A 538 6.82 0.57 -12.51
N ASN A 539 6.48 -0.61 -13.04
CA ASN A 539 5.31 -0.80 -13.91
C ASN A 539 3.99 -0.51 -13.19
N ILE A 540 3.81 -1.04 -11.97
CA ILE A 540 2.64 -0.73 -11.13
C ILE A 540 2.58 0.79 -10.86
N PHE A 541 3.70 1.44 -10.55
CA PHE A 541 3.73 2.88 -10.31
C PHE A 541 3.33 3.69 -11.55
N ALA A 542 3.85 3.35 -12.74
CA ALA A 542 3.49 3.99 -13.99
C ALA A 542 1.99 3.84 -14.31
N ASP A 543 1.44 2.61 -14.22
CA ASP A 543 0.02 2.35 -14.49
C ASP A 543 -0.90 3.10 -13.49
N VAL A 544 -0.51 3.17 -12.22
CA VAL A 544 -1.28 3.86 -11.16
C VAL A 544 -1.20 5.39 -11.31
N LEU A 545 -0.03 5.94 -11.63
CA LEU A 545 0.21 7.37 -11.87
C LEU A 545 -0.54 7.87 -13.12
N HIS A 546 -0.60 7.05 -14.17
CA HIS A 546 -1.33 7.32 -15.41
C HIS A 546 -2.79 6.82 -15.42
N HIS A 547 -3.28 6.32 -14.29
CA HIS A 547 -4.66 5.83 -14.10
C HIS A 547 -5.12 4.80 -15.15
N ARG A 548 -4.20 3.98 -15.68
CA ARG A 548 -4.52 2.98 -16.70
C ARG A 548 -5.33 1.83 -16.12
N SER A 549 -6.44 1.48 -16.78
CA SER A 549 -7.23 0.29 -16.44
C SER A 549 -6.61 -1.00 -17.01
N LYS A 550 -5.29 -1.05 -17.19
CA LYS A 550 -4.59 -2.20 -17.79
C LYS A 550 -4.74 -3.41 -16.88
N ASP A 551 -5.11 -4.55 -17.47
CA ASP A 551 -4.89 -5.86 -16.85
C ASP A 551 -3.39 -6.15 -16.96
N GLY A 552 -2.64 -5.91 -15.88
CA GLY A 552 -1.21 -6.18 -15.83
C GLY A 552 -0.89 -7.68 -15.83
N PRO A 553 0.40 -8.07 -15.86
CA PRO A 553 0.78 -9.46 -15.57
C PRO A 553 0.18 -9.88 -14.21
N GLY A 554 -0.65 -10.92 -14.21
CA GLY A 554 -1.47 -11.30 -13.05
C GLY A 554 -2.89 -10.73 -12.99
N GLY A 555 -3.37 -10.09 -14.07
CA GLY A 555 -4.76 -9.60 -14.14
C GLY A 555 -5.09 -8.55 -13.07
N TYR A 556 -4.08 -7.80 -12.60
CA TYR A 556 -4.30 -6.72 -11.65
C TYR A 556 -4.80 -5.49 -12.39
N SER A 557 -5.80 -4.81 -11.81
CA SER A 557 -6.18 -3.46 -12.23
C SER A 557 -5.40 -2.45 -11.39
N ALA A 558 -4.79 -1.44 -12.01
CA ALA A 558 -4.10 -0.38 -11.26
C ALA A 558 -5.04 0.40 -10.32
N THR A 559 -6.36 0.37 -10.57
CA THR A 559 -7.37 0.92 -9.66
C THR A 559 -7.34 0.30 -8.26
N THR A 560 -6.80 -0.90 -8.11
CA THR A 560 -6.57 -1.58 -6.83
C THR A 560 -5.71 -0.75 -5.87
N PHE A 561 -4.73 -0.02 -6.41
CA PHE A 561 -3.77 0.75 -5.63
C PHE A 561 -4.14 2.24 -5.59
N THR A 562 -3.35 3.02 -4.86
CA THR A 562 -3.34 4.49 -4.93
C THR A 562 -1.93 5.00 -5.16
N VAL A 563 -1.79 6.12 -5.86
CA VAL A 563 -0.48 6.76 -6.15
C VAL A 563 0.32 6.94 -4.86
N ARG A 564 -0.31 7.48 -3.82
CA ARG A 564 0.27 7.64 -2.49
C ARG A 564 0.71 6.31 -1.85
N GLY A 565 -0.11 5.26 -1.94
CA GLY A 565 0.22 3.95 -1.38
C GLY A 565 1.44 3.31 -2.05
N ILE A 566 1.54 3.39 -3.38
CA ILE A 566 2.70 2.90 -4.13
C ILE A 566 3.97 3.68 -3.77
N ILE A 567 3.93 5.01 -3.83
CA ILE A 567 5.12 5.84 -3.54
C ILE A 567 5.56 5.68 -2.07
N MET A 568 4.62 5.52 -1.13
CA MET A 568 4.95 5.23 0.27
C MET A 568 5.59 3.84 0.44
N ALA A 569 5.12 2.81 -0.28
CA ALA A 569 5.73 1.48 -0.26
C ALA A 569 7.14 1.51 -0.88
N ILE A 570 7.33 2.22 -2.00
CA ILE A 570 8.64 2.47 -2.63
C ILE A 570 9.58 3.14 -1.63
N ARG A 571 9.18 4.28 -1.02
CA ARG A 571 9.98 4.98 0.00
C ARG A 571 10.42 4.04 1.12
N CYS A 572 9.50 3.22 1.65
CA CYS A 572 9.79 2.29 2.74
C CYS A 572 10.75 1.18 2.29
N LEU A 573 10.63 0.66 1.07
CA LEU A 573 11.57 -0.30 0.48
C LEU A 573 12.96 0.32 0.30
N LEU A 574 13.04 1.56 -0.19
CA LEU A 574 14.28 2.29 -0.39
C LEU A 574 15.01 2.65 0.92
N THR A 575 14.40 2.47 2.10
CA THR A 575 15.15 2.58 3.37
C THR A 575 16.24 1.50 3.48
N VAL A 576 16.02 0.34 2.87
CA VAL A 576 16.97 -0.78 2.83
C VAL A 576 18.04 -0.50 1.76
N ASP A 577 19.32 -0.56 2.13
CA ASP A 577 20.43 -0.25 1.20
C ASP A 577 20.47 -1.20 0.00
N SER A 578 20.28 -2.52 0.20
CA SER A 578 20.26 -3.50 -0.90
C SER A 578 19.10 -3.31 -1.89
N ASN A 579 18.00 -2.66 -1.49
CA ASN A 579 16.92 -2.34 -2.42
C ASN A 579 17.31 -1.19 -3.35
N ARG A 580 17.98 -0.16 -2.82
CA ARG A 580 18.54 0.91 -3.66
C ARG A 580 19.59 0.36 -4.64
N VAL A 581 20.40 -0.62 -4.20
CA VAL A 581 21.33 -1.37 -5.08
C VAL A 581 20.56 -2.13 -6.17
N ALA A 582 19.52 -2.89 -5.83
CA ALA A 582 18.73 -3.65 -6.80
C ALA A 582 18.09 -2.74 -7.89
N PHE A 583 17.61 -1.55 -7.53
CA PHE A 583 17.15 -0.55 -8.52
C PHE A 583 18.29 0.01 -9.40
N ALA A 584 19.52 0.11 -8.89
CA ALA A 584 20.66 0.68 -9.60
C ALA A 584 21.39 -0.33 -10.50
N GLU A 585 21.47 -1.60 -10.10
CA GLU A 585 22.32 -2.63 -10.73
C GLU A 585 21.56 -3.73 -11.47
N GLU A 586 20.36 -4.12 -11.03
CA GLU A 586 19.76 -5.40 -11.45
C GLU A 586 18.70 -5.31 -12.57
N GLY A 587 18.40 -4.10 -13.07
CA GLY A 587 17.47 -3.89 -14.17
C GLY A 587 17.90 -2.74 -15.10
N GLU A 588 17.79 -2.94 -16.41
CA GLU A 588 18.24 -1.97 -17.42
C GLU A 588 17.58 -0.60 -17.23
N ASN A 589 18.40 0.34 -16.73
CA ASN A 589 18.02 1.71 -16.37
C ASN A 589 16.87 1.82 -15.34
N ALA A 590 16.63 0.79 -14.51
CA ALA A 590 15.50 0.76 -13.57
C ALA A 590 15.49 1.95 -12.60
N ALA A 591 16.64 2.36 -12.08
CA ALA A 591 16.79 3.58 -11.27
C ALA A 591 16.34 4.84 -12.02
N ALA A 592 16.74 5.01 -13.29
CA ALA A 592 16.36 6.17 -14.09
C ALA A 592 14.87 6.17 -14.44
N LYS A 593 14.29 5.01 -14.79
CA LYS A 593 12.83 4.83 -14.97
C LYS A 593 12.07 5.28 -13.71
N LEU A 594 12.48 4.78 -12.54
CA LEU A 594 11.89 5.13 -11.25
C LEU A 594 12.02 6.62 -10.95
N ASN A 595 13.23 7.19 -11.08
CA ASN A 595 13.50 8.58 -10.75
C ASN A 595 12.70 9.55 -11.61
N VAL A 596 12.50 9.24 -12.90
CA VAL A 596 11.63 10.02 -13.78
C VAL A 596 10.17 9.97 -13.33
N LEU A 597 9.63 8.79 -13.00
CA LEU A 597 8.25 8.65 -12.51
C LEU A 597 8.05 9.37 -11.16
N LEU A 598 9.03 9.32 -10.26
CA LEU A 598 9.02 10.06 -8.99
C LEU A 598 9.03 11.57 -9.23
N LEU A 599 9.90 12.07 -10.13
CA LEU A 599 9.96 13.49 -10.51
C LEU A 599 8.65 13.95 -11.18
N LYS A 600 8.06 13.10 -12.02
CA LYS A 600 6.76 13.36 -12.67
C LYS A 600 5.65 13.48 -11.64
N ALA A 601 5.59 12.59 -10.64
CA ALA A 601 4.65 12.71 -9.52
C ALA A 601 4.82 14.04 -8.74
N ILE A 602 6.07 14.48 -8.48
CA ILE A 602 6.34 15.79 -7.86
C ILE A 602 5.78 16.93 -8.74
N SER A 603 6.01 16.89 -10.07
CA SER A 603 5.51 17.93 -10.99
C SER A 603 3.98 17.97 -11.11
N MET A 604 3.30 16.81 -11.07
CA MET A 604 1.84 16.71 -11.05
C MET A 604 1.23 17.38 -9.81
N TYR A 605 1.94 17.35 -8.69
CA TYR A 605 1.59 18.11 -7.49
C TYR A 605 1.94 19.61 -7.65
N SER A 606 3.22 19.96 -7.85
CA SER A 606 3.71 21.33 -7.64
C SER A 606 3.54 22.28 -8.83
N LEU A 607 3.30 21.75 -10.04
CA LEU A 607 3.04 22.55 -11.26
C LEU A 607 1.60 22.42 -11.74
N GLN A 608 1.03 21.21 -11.69
CA GLN A 608 -0.30 20.94 -12.26
C GLN A 608 -1.44 20.91 -11.23
N ASN A 609 -1.15 20.87 -9.92
CA ASN A 609 -2.14 20.79 -8.83
C ASN A 609 -3.18 19.66 -8.99
N LEU A 610 -2.76 18.49 -9.52
CA LEU A 610 -3.67 17.37 -9.79
C LEU A 610 -4.15 16.69 -8.51
N SER A 611 -5.47 16.54 -8.37
CA SER A 611 -6.14 16.00 -7.17
C SER A 611 -5.85 14.53 -6.84
N CYS A 612 -5.16 13.80 -7.71
CA CYS A 612 -4.66 12.45 -7.45
C CYS A 612 -3.33 12.42 -6.68
N MET A 613 -2.64 13.57 -6.57
CA MET A 613 -1.40 13.76 -5.83
C MET A 613 -1.61 14.72 -4.66
N ASP A 614 -1.43 14.24 -3.43
CA ASP A 614 -1.43 15.08 -2.23
C ASP A 614 0.00 15.45 -1.76
N ALA A 615 0.10 16.45 -0.88
CA ALA A 615 1.38 16.94 -0.36
C ALA A 615 2.22 15.85 0.36
N GLY A 616 1.55 14.85 0.96
CA GLY A 616 2.21 13.70 1.58
C GLY A 616 2.75 12.73 0.53
N ALA A 617 2.02 12.47 -0.55
CA ALA A 617 2.52 11.70 -1.69
C ALA A 617 3.72 12.40 -2.37
N ALA A 618 3.67 13.73 -2.50
CA ALA A 618 4.79 14.53 -3.01
C ALA A 618 6.02 14.49 -2.07
N GLU A 619 5.82 14.50 -0.74
CA GLU A 619 6.90 14.20 0.21
C GLU A 619 7.47 12.80 -0.04
N GLN A 620 6.63 11.77 -0.21
CA GLN A 620 7.12 10.40 -0.39
C GLN A 620 7.94 10.30 -1.68
N ALA A 621 7.52 11.00 -2.75
CA ALA A 621 8.19 11.00 -4.04
C ALA A 621 9.55 11.70 -3.97
N CYS A 622 9.58 12.92 -3.41
CA CYS A 622 10.79 13.70 -3.22
C CYS A 622 11.78 12.99 -2.27
N TRP A 623 11.29 12.35 -1.21
CA TRP A 623 12.12 11.55 -0.31
C TRP A 623 12.70 10.30 -0.98
N SER A 624 11.92 9.61 -1.81
CA SER A 624 12.40 8.45 -2.59
C SER A 624 13.48 8.85 -3.59
N LEU A 625 13.27 9.97 -4.30
CA LEU A 625 14.22 10.54 -5.25
C LEU A 625 15.52 10.99 -4.54
N TYR A 626 15.42 11.54 -3.33
CA TYR A 626 16.56 11.83 -2.46
C TYR A 626 17.34 10.58 -2.06
N LEU A 627 16.67 9.48 -1.67
CA LEU A 627 17.34 8.21 -1.36
C LEU A 627 18.06 7.62 -2.59
N MET A 628 17.46 7.71 -3.79
CA MET A 628 18.11 7.25 -5.03
C MET A 628 19.28 8.14 -5.47
N SER A 629 19.30 9.42 -5.09
CA SER A 629 20.39 10.35 -5.45
C SER A 629 21.77 9.91 -4.95
N GLU A 630 21.84 9.01 -3.96
CA GLU A 630 23.09 8.44 -3.46
C GLU A 630 23.81 7.51 -4.47
N PHE A 631 23.09 6.99 -5.48
CA PHE A 631 23.68 6.27 -6.64
C PHE A 631 23.85 7.17 -7.86
N GLY A 632 23.10 8.28 -7.91
CA GLY A 632 23.10 9.25 -9.02
C GLY A 632 24.42 9.97 -9.29
N PHE A 633 25.46 9.75 -8.48
CA PHE A 633 26.83 10.25 -8.72
C PHE A 633 27.67 9.31 -9.60
N GLN A 634 27.19 8.09 -9.88
CA GLN A 634 27.96 7.03 -10.55
C GLN A 634 27.15 6.33 -11.65
N SER A 635 25.88 6.05 -11.39
CA SER A 635 24.91 5.57 -12.37
C SER A 635 24.05 6.74 -12.89
N PRO A 636 23.53 6.70 -14.13
CA PRO A 636 22.58 7.68 -14.64
C PRO A 636 21.40 7.91 -13.68
N PHE A 637 21.31 9.11 -13.12
CA PHE A 637 20.26 9.46 -12.16
C PHE A 637 18.92 9.73 -12.87
N LEU A 638 18.99 10.48 -13.96
CA LEU A 638 17.90 10.90 -14.84
C LEU A 638 18.47 11.03 -16.27
N THR A 639 17.60 11.14 -17.27
CA THR A 639 18.05 11.32 -18.67
C THR A 639 18.45 12.76 -18.97
N VAL A 640 19.14 12.98 -20.10
CA VAL A 640 19.64 14.31 -20.50
C VAL A 640 18.53 15.35 -20.65
N GLU A 641 17.29 14.96 -20.98
CA GLU A 641 16.16 15.88 -21.10
C GLU A 641 15.71 16.50 -19.76
N TYR A 642 16.06 15.88 -18.63
CA TYR A 642 15.76 16.40 -17.28
C TYR A 642 16.91 17.20 -16.67
N GLY A 643 18.12 17.05 -17.22
CA GLY A 643 19.34 17.69 -16.73
C GLY A 643 19.43 19.19 -16.98
N PRO A 644 20.50 19.86 -16.49
CA PRO A 644 20.78 21.24 -16.83
C PRO A 644 20.94 21.38 -18.34
N SER A 645 20.24 22.33 -18.95
CA SER A 645 20.35 22.57 -20.40
C SER A 645 21.79 22.91 -20.76
N GLN A 646 22.28 22.39 -21.90
CA GLN A 646 23.64 22.68 -22.36
C GLN A 646 23.92 24.18 -22.35
N VAL A 647 25.12 24.57 -21.90
CA VAL A 647 25.48 25.96 -21.62
C VAL A 647 25.31 26.82 -22.88
N GLN A 648 24.21 27.57 -22.95
CA GLN A 648 24.00 28.56 -23.99
C GLN A 648 24.95 29.73 -23.72
N PHE A 649 26.02 29.79 -24.51
CA PHE A 649 26.97 30.89 -24.52
C PHE A 649 26.33 32.12 -25.16
N ASP A 650 25.50 32.84 -24.41
CA ASP A 650 24.99 34.16 -24.79
C ASP A 650 26.17 35.10 -25.11
N HIS A 651 26.36 35.38 -26.40
CA HIS A 651 27.47 36.18 -26.91
C HIS A 651 27.44 37.65 -26.45
N HIS A 652 26.41 38.08 -25.72
CA HIS A 652 26.30 39.44 -25.21
C HIS A 652 26.42 39.55 -23.67
N HIS A 653 26.55 38.44 -22.94
CA HIS A 653 26.73 38.46 -21.48
C HIS A 653 27.90 37.55 -21.06
N HIS A 654 28.99 38.13 -20.53
CA HIS A 654 30.21 37.42 -20.09
C HIS A 654 30.05 36.51 -18.83
N HIS A 655 28.81 36.19 -18.45
CA HIS A 655 28.51 35.21 -17.41
C HIS A 655 27.53 34.18 -17.97
N PRO A 656 27.94 32.90 -18.15
CA PRO A 656 27.04 31.87 -18.69
C PRO A 656 25.88 31.65 -17.72
N ARG A 657 24.68 32.04 -18.16
CA ARG A 657 23.43 31.70 -17.48
C ARG A 657 23.14 30.23 -17.73
N ILE A 658 23.62 29.37 -16.83
CA ILE A 658 23.17 27.99 -16.75
C ILE A 658 21.67 28.04 -16.41
N SER A 659 20.82 27.79 -17.40
CA SER A 659 19.39 27.61 -17.18
C SER A 659 19.19 26.29 -16.46
N GLY A 660 18.70 26.36 -15.21
CA GLY A 660 18.49 25.18 -14.38
C GLY A 660 17.61 24.14 -15.07
N GLY A 661 17.93 22.87 -14.85
CA GLY A 661 17.31 21.74 -15.54
C GLY A 661 15.82 21.58 -15.22
N VAL A 662 15.11 20.75 -16.00
CA VAL A 662 13.68 20.47 -15.73
C VAL A 662 13.51 19.88 -14.33
N ALA A 663 14.41 18.97 -13.92
CA ALA A 663 14.42 18.43 -12.56
C ALA A 663 14.63 19.49 -11.48
N GLU A 664 15.56 20.41 -11.69
CA GLU A 664 15.88 21.52 -10.77
C GLU A 664 14.69 22.48 -10.62
N LYS A 665 14.00 22.79 -11.73
CA LYS A 665 12.81 23.64 -11.77
C LYS A 665 11.60 22.99 -11.08
N VAL A 666 11.36 21.70 -11.31
CA VAL A 666 10.30 20.93 -10.62
C VAL A 666 10.57 20.88 -9.12
N ILE A 667 11.78 20.55 -8.69
CA ILE A 667 12.12 20.42 -7.27
C ILE A 667 12.13 21.79 -6.57
N LEU A 668 12.52 22.87 -7.25
CA LEU A 668 12.41 24.24 -6.74
C LEU A 668 10.94 24.68 -6.58
N SER A 669 10.07 24.37 -7.54
CA SER A 669 8.62 24.59 -7.42
C SER A 669 8.01 23.82 -6.24
N TYR A 670 8.42 22.57 -6.03
CA TYR A 670 8.02 21.81 -4.86
C TYR A 670 8.52 22.44 -3.55
N LEU A 671 9.79 22.85 -3.49
CA LEU A 671 10.38 23.55 -2.34
C LEU A 671 9.63 24.84 -1.97
N GLN A 672 9.01 25.49 -2.94
CA GLN A 672 8.22 26.73 -2.80
C GLN A 672 6.72 26.48 -2.51
N SER A 673 6.26 25.23 -2.46
CA SER A 673 4.83 24.91 -2.26
C SER A 673 4.39 25.11 -0.80
N ASP A 674 3.30 25.86 -0.57
CA ASP A 674 2.81 26.26 0.77
C ASP A 674 2.62 25.11 1.78
N ASN A 675 2.30 23.91 1.29
CA ASN A 675 2.02 22.72 2.11
C ASN A 675 3.23 21.77 2.24
N ILE A 676 4.45 22.20 1.93
CA ILE A 676 5.65 21.37 2.05
C ILE A 676 5.94 20.99 3.52
N THR A 677 6.21 19.71 3.76
CA THR A 677 6.55 19.21 5.10
C THR A 677 8.04 19.43 5.40
N PRO A 678 8.48 19.41 6.68
CA PRO A 678 9.90 19.50 7.00
C PRO A 678 10.76 18.40 6.35
N ALA A 679 10.19 17.22 6.12
CA ALA A 679 10.85 16.11 5.42
C ALA A 679 10.94 16.39 3.90
N GLY A 680 9.84 16.83 3.28
CA GLY A 680 9.84 17.24 1.87
C GLY A 680 10.83 18.38 1.61
N TYR A 681 10.86 19.38 2.49
CA TYR A 681 11.77 20.52 2.42
C TYR A 681 13.23 20.08 2.51
N HIS A 682 13.58 19.18 3.45
CA HIS A 682 14.93 18.64 3.55
C HIS A 682 15.33 17.85 2.29
N ALA A 683 14.50 16.90 1.84
CA ALA A 683 14.80 16.09 0.66
C ALA A 683 14.96 16.94 -0.61
N ALA A 684 14.04 17.89 -0.85
CA ALA A 684 14.12 18.82 -1.97
C ALA A 684 15.38 19.68 -1.91
N LYS A 685 15.75 20.16 -0.72
CA LYS A 685 16.98 20.95 -0.53
C LYS A 685 18.24 20.13 -0.78
N GLN A 686 18.34 18.90 -0.25
CA GLN A 686 19.48 18.03 -0.54
C GLN A 686 19.57 17.69 -2.03
N LEU A 687 18.45 17.38 -2.68
CA LEU A 687 18.43 17.14 -4.13
C LEU A 687 18.97 18.33 -4.92
N LEU A 688 18.55 19.56 -4.62
CA LEU A 688 19.06 20.77 -5.28
C LEU A 688 20.56 21.00 -5.03
N LEU A 689 21.05 20.75 -3.81
CA LEU A 689 22.48 20.84 -3.49
C LEU A 689 23.31 19.79 -4.27
N ARG A 690 22.81 18.54 -4.34
CA ARG A 690 23.46 17.40 -5.02
C ARG A 690 23.39 17.47 -6.55
N MET A 691 22.35 18.07 -7.13
CA MET A 691 21.99 18.01 -8.56
C MET A 691 23.15 18.27 -9.52
N HIS A 692 23.96 19.28 -9.21
CA HIS A 692 25.06 19.72 -10.08
C HIS A 692 26.25 18.74 -10.14
N CYS A 693 26.22 17.66 -9.36
CA CYS A 693 27.19 16.58 -9.35
C CYS A 693 26.58 15.20 -9.70
N MET A 694 25.31 15.16 -10.10
CA MET A 694 24.66 13.91 -10.54
C MET A 694 24.82 13.69 -12.04
N VAL A 695 24.87 12.41 -12.44
CA VAL A 695 25.00 11.94 -13.82
C VAL A 695 23.65 12.04 -14.53
N PHE A 696 23.62 12.78 -15.65
CA PHE A 696 22.46 12.88 -16.54
C PHE A 696 22.83 12.28 -17.90
N GLU A 697 22.35 11.08 -18.19
CA GLU A 697 22.80 10.27 -19.33
C GLU A 697 21.66 9.44 -19.94
N GLY A 698 21.82 9.07 -21.21
CA GLY A 698 20.75 8.46 -22.01
C GLY A 698 19.63 9.45 -22.36
N ALA A 699 18.72 8.99 -23.23
CA ALA A 699 17.51 9.72 -23.61
C ALA A 699 16.27 8.95 -23.15
N CYS A 700 15.13 9.63 -23.00
CA CYS A 700 13.85 9.02 -22.60
C CYS A 700 13.44 7.84 -23.49
N SER A 701 13.85 7.84 -24.77
CA SER A 701 13.59 6.75 -25.73
C SER A 701 14.43 5.49 -25.51
N VAL A 702 15.48 5.55 -24.68
CA VAL A 702 16.32 4.40 -24.30
C VAL A 702 15.82 3.75 -23.00
N LEU A 703 14.98 4.46 -22.23
CA LEU A 703 14.41 3.96 -20.97
C LEU A 703 13.17 3.07 -21.13
N GLY A 704 12.71 2.78 -22.35
CA GLY A 704 11.57 1.91 -22.58
C GLY A 704 11.82 0.97 -23.74
N ASP A 705 11.52 -0.32 -23.54
CA ASP A 705 11.46 -1.27 -24.64
C ASP A 705 10.45 -0.79 -25.68
N ALA A 706 10.75 -0.97 -26.97
CA ALA A 706 9.99 -0.36 -28.07
C ALA A 706 8.48 -0.68 -28.04
N ASP A 707 8.10 -1.84 -27.51
CA ASP A 707 6.72 -2.31 -27.41
C ASP A 707 6.01 -1.92 -26.08
N THR A 708 6.67 -1.17 -25.19
CA THR A 708 6.11 -0.81 -23.87
C THR A 708 5.52 0.61 -23.82
N SER A 709 4.35 0.73 -23.16
CA SER A 709 3.70 2.03 -22.88
C SER A 709 4.53 2.97 -21.97
N ILE A 710 5.57 2.43 -21.33
CA ILE A 710 6.48 3.12 -20.41
C ILE A 710 7.21 4.28 -21.11
N CYS A 711 7.53 4.14 -22.40
CA CYS A 711 8.23 5.19 -23.18
C CYS A 711 7.41 6.49 -23.33
N SER A 712 6.07 6.42 -23.25
CA SER A 712 5.21 7.61 -23.15
C SER A 712 5.08 8.15 -21.71
N ASP A 713 5.20 7.29 -20.71
CA ASP A 713 5.08 7.65 -19.29
C ASP A 713 6.32 8.39 -18.77
N ILE A 714 7.49 8.03 -19.30
CA ILE A 714 8.79 8.63 -18.97
C ILE A 714 8.96 10.03 -19.61
N LYS A 715 8.15 10.38 -20.61
CA LYS A 715 8.17 11.72 -21.20
C LYS A 715 7.30 12.69 -20.39
N ASN A 716 7.78 13.92 -20.20
CA ASN A 716 6.97 15.02 -19.67
C ASN A 716 5.78 15.30 -20.60
N SER A 717 4.66 15.78 -20.03
CA SER A 717 3.65 16.43 -20.85
C SER A 717 4.15 17.79 -21.32
N HIS A 718 3.56 18.29 -22.41
CA HIS A 718 3.83 19.64 -22.90
C HIS A 718 3.61 20.71 -21.80
N ASP A 719 2.59 20.51 -20.95
CA ASP A 719 2.23 21.43 -19.87
C ASP A 719 3.29 21.49 -18.77
N ILE A 720 3.93 20.35 -18.43
CA ILE A 720 5.05 20.30 -17.48
C ILE A 720 6.23 21.11 -18.04
N ASN A 721 6.60 20.87 -19.31
CA ASN A 721 7.70 21.60 -19.94
C ASN A 721 7.42 23.12 -19.94
N HIS A 722 6.27 23.54 -20.48
CA HIS A 722 5.84 24.94 -20.52
C HIS A 722 5.74 25.58 -19.12
N ALA A 723 5.23 24.87 -18.11
CA ALA A 723 5.23 25.36 -16.73
C ALA A 723 6.66 25.60 -16.23
N THR A 724 7.60 24.69 -16.49
CA THR A 724 9.00 24.87 -16.08
C THR A 724 9.74 25.96 -16.85
N GLU A 725 9.34 26.33 -18.08
CA GLU A 725 9.92 27.47 -18.80
C GLU A 725 9.76 28.79 -18.03
N SER A 726 8.64 28.98 -17.32
CA SER A 726 8.38 30.15 -16.49
C SER A 726 9.27 30.26 -15.24
N ILE A 727 9.83 29.13 -14.76
CA ILE A 727 10.56 29.05 -13.50
C ILE A 727 12.00 29.53 -13.69
N ARG A 728 12.36 30.56 -12.91
CA ARG A 728 13.74 31.02 -12.75
C ARG A 728 14.38 30.29 -11.58
N VAL A 729 15.61 29.82 -11.78
CA VAL A 729 16.40 29.12 -10.76
C VAL A 729 17.53 30.03 -10.33
N ASP A 730 17.49 30.48 -9.07
CA ASP A 730 18.65 31.09 -8.43
C ASP A 730 19.62 29.99 -8.00
N LYS A 731 20.90 30.11 -8.38
CA LYS A 731 21.87 29.02 -8.21
C LYS A 731 22.23 28.77 -6.75
N LEU A 732 21.51 27.82 -6.14
CA LEU A 732 21.95 27.12 -4.93
C LEU A 732 23.30 26.44 -5.23
N ARG A 733 24.30 26.70 -4.37
CA ARG A 733 25.60 26.03 -4.42
C ARG A 733 25.74 25.14 -3.21
N GLY A 734 25.67 23.82 -3.41
CA GLY A 734 26.15 22.85 -2.44
C GLY A 734 27.67 22.76 -2.44
N THR A 735 28.20 22.01 -1.49
CA THR A 735 29.61 21.68 -1.40
C THR A 735 29.99 20.70 -2.52
N THR A 736 31.16 20.89 -3.15
CA THR A 736 31.71 19.92 -4.12
C THR A 736 32.09 18.62 -3.37
N PRO A 737 31.68 17.44 -3.85
CA PRO A 737 32.08 16.17 -3.22
C PRO A 737 33.57 15.87 -3.45
N ARG A 738 34.19 15.17 -2.50
CA ARG A 738 35.45 14.43 -2.73
C ARG A 738 35.13 13.06 -3.34
N ASP A 739 36.02 12.51 -4.16
CA ASP A 739 35.80 11.22 -4.84
C ASP A 739 35.67 10.03 -3.86
N ASP A 740 36.28 10.12 -2.68
CA ASP A 740 36.34 9.04 -1.71
C ASP A 740 35.08 8.90 -0.83
N ILE A 741 34.20 9.90 -0.78
CA ILE A 741 32.96 9.83 0.03
C ILE A 741 31.94 8.83 -0.51
N PHE A 742 32.13 8.34 -1.74
CA PHE A 742 31.19 7.46 -2.43
C PHE A 742 31.58 5.97 -2.41
N ASN A 743 32.88 5.64 -2.45
CA ASN A 743 33.35 4.27 -2.73
C ASN A 743 34.28 3.66 -1.67
N ARG A 744 34.64 4.41 -0.62
CA ARG A 744 35.55 3.93 0.43
C ARG A 744 34.76 3.59 1.71
N PRO A 745 34.67 2.31 2.13
CA PRO A 745 33.97 1.93 3.34
C PRO A 745 34.57 2.55 4.61
N ILE A 746 33.70 2.93 5.54
CA ILE A 746 34.06 3.74 6.70
C ILE A 746 33.48 3.16 8.00
N LEU A 747 34.29 3.19 9.05
CA LEU A 747 33.97 2.69 10.39
C LEU A 747 33.56 3.85 11.31
N ARG A 748 32.37 3.73 11.92
CA ARG A 748 31.82 4.65 12.91
C ARG A 748 31.93 4.08 14.32
N GLY A 749 32.71 4.71 15.19
CA GLY A 749 32.80 4.40 16.61
C GLY A 749 32.17 5.49 17.48
N LEU A 750 31.31 5.13 18.43
CA LEU A 750 30.79 6.07 19.44
C LEU A 750 31.92 6.59 20.33
N VAL A 751 32.00 7.93 20.51
CA VAL A 751 32.84 8.55 21.53
C VAL A 751 32.18 8.32 22.89
N ASN A 752 32.64 7.30 23.61
CA ASN A 752 32.14 6.99 24.95
C ASN A 752 32.87 7.86 25.99
N ASP A 753 32.15 8.56 26.88
CA ASP A 753 32.73 9.34 27.99
C ASP A 753 33.77 8.56 28.83
N ALA A 754 33.68 7.24 28.86
CA ALA A 754 34.65 6.36 29.52
C ALA A 754 36.08 6.41 28.93
N SER A 755 36.29 6.95 27.72
CA SER A 755 37.64 7.19 27.16
C SER A 755 38.34 8.38 27.82
N LEU A 756 37.59 9.38 28.31
CA LEU A 756 38.14 10.53 29.05
C LEU A 756 38.90 10.09 30.31
N GLY A 757 38.54 8.93 30.88
CA GLY A 757 39.24 8.33 32.02
C GLY A 757 40.55 7.60 31.68
N ASN A 758 40.79 7.25 30.41
CA ASN A 758 42.04 6.63 29.95
C ASN A 758 42.22 6.75 28.41
N PRO A 759 42.94 7.78 27.91
CA PRO A 759 43.12 7.98 26.47
C PRO A 759 43.92 6.86 25.77
N ASN A 760 44.67 6.04 26.52
CA ASN A 760 45.41 4.91 25.96
C ASN A 760 44.53 3.68 25.67
N LYS A 761 43.25 3.69 26.09
CA LYS A 761 42.33 2.57 25.83
C LYS A 761 41.80 2.63 24.39
N LYS A 762 42.59 2.10 23.44
CA LYS A 762 42.19 1.93 22.03
C LYS A 762 40.76 1.37 21.92
N VAL A 763 39.88 2.10 21.22
CA VAL A 763 38.55 1.59 20.83
C VAL A 763 38.76 0.35 19.95
N SER A 764 38.14 -0.76 20.34
CA SER A 764 38.25 -2.03 19.60
C SER A 764 37.56 -1.90 18.24
N PRO A 765 38.22 -2.28 17.12
CA PRO A 765 37.57 -2.33 15.80
C PRO A 765 36.26 -3.11 15.80
N LEU A 766 36.20 -4.21 16.57
CA LEU A 766 35.01 -5.06 16.75
C LEU A 766 33.82 -4.37 17.45
N SER A 767 33.97 -3.10 17.85
CA SER A 767 32.89 -2.28 18.42
C SER A 767 32.53 -1.06 17.55
N MET A 768 33.17 -0.89 16.40
CA MET A 768 32.81 0.12 15.40
C MET A 768 31.79 -0.47 14.42
N GLU A 769 30.93 0.38 13.88
CA GLU A 769 29.94 0.02 12.87
C GLU A 769 30.50 0.31 11.47
N GLU A 770 30.46 -0.68 10.57
CA GLU A 770 30.81 -0.50 9.17
C GLU A 770 29.65 0.18 8.40
N ILE A 771 29.99 1.16 7.58
CA ILE A 771 29.07 1.92 6.72
C ILE A 771 29.67 1.94 5.31
N PRO A 772 28.88 1.69 4.24
CA PRO A 772 29.42 1.52 2.89
C PRO A 772 30.27 2.68 2.36
N ASN A 773 29.99 3.92 2.77
CA ASN A 773 30.78 5.10 2.44
C ASN A 773 30.44 6.31 3.35
N ALA A 774 31.18 7.41 3.22
CA ALA A 774 30.96 8.62 4.03
C ALA A 774 29.66 9.39 3.68
N LEU A 775 29.13 9.27 2.46
CA LEU A 775 27.83 9.87 2.09
C LEU A 775 26.65 9.17 2.78
N ARG A 776 26.68 7.84 2.91
CA ARG A 776 25.73 7.04 3.70
C ARG A 776 25.85 7.34 5.19
N ALA A 777 27.07 7.62 5.67
CA ALA A 777 27.27 8.10 7.03
C ALA A 777 26.63 9.49 7.23
N ALA A 778 26.72 10.38 6.24
CA ALA A 778 26.08 11.71 6.28
C ALA A 778 24.54 11.63 6.25
N SER A 779 23.93 10.85 5.36
CA SER A 779 22.45 10.74 5.25
C SER A 779 21.78 10.05 6.44
N GLN A 780 22.52 9.24 7.20
CA GLN A 780 22.09 8.73 8.51
C GLN A 780 22.17 9.78 9.64
N LEU A 781 22.88 10.89 9.44
CA LEU A 781 23.10 11.93 10.44
C LEU A 781 22.34 13.23 10.15
N SER A 782 22.01 13.50 8.88
CA SER A 782 21.49 14.79 8.42
C SER A 782 19.99 15.01 8.64
N PHE A 783 19.19 13.94 8.74
CA PHE A 783 17.77 14.04 9.08
C PHE A 783 17.37 13.07 10.19
N GLY A 784 16.50 13.51 11.11
CA GLY A 784 16.05 12.72 12.26
C GLY A 784 17.05 12.51 13.40
N SER A 785 18.34 12.83 13.21
CA SER A 785 19.37 12.75 14.25
C SER A 785 19.14 13.79 15.36
N SER A 786 18.39 13.43 16.40
CA SER A 786 18.22 14.27 17.60
C SER A 786 19.53 14.54 18.36
N SER A 787 20.57 13.77 18.04
CA SER A 787 21.96 13.90 18.49
C SER A 787 22.71 15.10 17.90
N ILE A 788 22.29 15.66 16.76
CA ILE A 788 23.03 16.72 16.06
C ILE A 788 22.14 17.95 15.87
N ARG A 789 22.57 19.08 16.44
CA ARG A 789 21.94 20.39 16.20
C ARG A 789 22.68 21.10 15.07
N HIS A 790 22.19 20.94 13.86
CA HIS A 790 22.58 21.81 12.75
C HIS A 790 22.04 23.22 13.01
N LEU A 791 22.93 24.21 13.09
CA LEU A 791 22.57 25.63 13.24
C LEU A 791 22.29 26.28 11.88
N ASP A 792 23.00 25.82 10.85
CA ASP A 792 22.93 26.32 9.47
C ASP A 792 22.14 25.37 8.55
N SER A 793 22.06 25.70 7.26
CA SER A 793 21.52 24.81 6.25
C SER A 793 22.33 23.52 6.16
N ILE A 794 21.64 22.40 6.40
CA ILE A 794 22.19 21.05 6.24
C ILE A 794 22.59 20.82 4.78
N ASP A 795 23.81 20.32 4.56
CA ASP A 795 24.38 19.88 3.28
C ASP A 795 25.06 18.54 3.54
N ASP A 796 24.50 17.46 2.96
CA ASP A 796 25.01 16.11 3.17
C ASP A 796 26.42 15.91 2.60
N ILE A 797 26.79 16.62 1.53
CA ILE A 797 28.12 16.53 0.94
C ILE A 797 29.14 17.23 1.83
N ALA A 798 28.78 18.36 2.44
CA ALA A 798 29.61 19.01 3.47
C ALA A 798 29.86 18.07 4.66
N ILE A 799 28.81 17.38 5.14
CA ILE A 799 28.90 16.42 6.24
C ILE A 799 29.78 15.22 5.85
N ALA A 800 29.59 14.66 4.65
CA ALA A 800 30.37 13.54 4.13
C ALA A 800 31.86 13.88 3.96
N ASN A 801 32.17 15.06 3.41
CA ASN A 801 33.54 15.56 3.27
C ASN A 801 34.22 15.74 4.64
N ASN A 802 33.50 16.27 5.64
CA ASN A 802 34.01 16.41 7.01
C ASN A 802 34.25 15.05 7.69
N ILE A 803 33.39 14.05 7.42
CA ILE A 803 33.54 12.68 7.91
C ILE A 803 34.76 12.00 7.29
N ALA A 804 34.96 12.14 5.97
CA ALA A 804 36.15 11.66 5.27
C ALA A 804 37.44 12.31 5.80
N GLU A 805 37.46 13.63 5.97
CA GLU A 805 38.61 14.33 6.54
C GLU A 805 38.87 13.93 8.01
N SER A 806 37.82 13.61 8.77
CA SER A 806 37.95 13.10 10.14
C SER A 806 38.67 11.75 10.18
N ALA A 807 38.35 10.87 9.22
CA ALA A 807 39.01 9.58 9.05
C ALA A 807 40.47 9.74 8.58
N ASP A 808 40.75 10.59 7.59
CA ASP A 808 42.12 10.88 7.13
C ASP A 808 43.03 11.37 8.28
N ARG A 809 42.50 12.31 9.08
CA ARG A 809 43.21 12.88 10.24
C ARG A 809 43.48 11.84 11.33
N TYR A 810 42.73 10.73 11.39
CA TYR A 810 43.00 9.62 12.30
C TYR A 810 44.40 9.03 12.06
N LYS A 811 44.82 8.91 10.80
CA LYS A 811 46.12 8.33 10.38
C LYS A 811 47.34 9.09 10.92
N HIS A 812 47.17 10.39 11.20
CA HIS A 812 48.27 11.28 11.59
C HIS A 812 48.24 11.71 13.06
N SER A 813 47.07 11.76 13.70
CA SER A 813 46.96 12.22 15.09
C SER A 813 47.43 11.18 16.11
N HIS A 814 48.53 11.50 16.81
CA HIS A 814 49.02 10.72 17.93
C HIS A 814 48.19 10.91 19.22
N ASN A 815 47.32 11.93 19.28
CA ASN A 815 46.56 12.32 20.48
C ASN A 815 45.07 11.90 20.41
N GLY A 816 44.76 10.87 19.61
CA GLY A 816 43.38 10.53 19.22
C GLY A 816 42.96 11.22 17.93
N GLY A 817 42.25 10.51 17.05
CA GLY A 817 41.82 11.05 15.75
C GLY A 817 40.83 12.20 15.86
N ALA A 818 40.59 12.89 14.75
CA ALA A 818 39.59 13.95 14.72
C ALA A 818 38.18 13.37 14.92
N GLU A 819 37.53 13.77 16.00
CA GLU A 819 36.12 13.45 16.25
C GLU A 819 35.23 14.45 15.52
N SER A 820 34.15 13.96 14.91
CA SER A 820 33.12 14.82 14.31
C SER A 820 31.73 14.22 14.53
N TYR A 821 30.76 15.10 14.78
CA TYR A 821 29.35 14.73 15.04
C TYR A 821 29.16 13.79 16.26
N ASN A 822 30.08 13.82 17.22
CA ASN A 822 30.19 12.92 18.39
C ASN A 822 30.58 11.46 18.06
N PHE A 823 31.18 11.24 16.89
CA PHE A 823 31.71 9.95 16.47
C PHE A 823 33.20 10.04 16.13
N SER A 824 33.89 8.92 16.35
CA SER A 824 35.22 8.65 15.81
C SER A 824 35.08 7.92 14.48
N TRP A 825 35.82 8.38 13.48
CA TRP A 825 35.76 7.87 12.10
C TRP A 825 37.12 7.30 11.71
N ARG A 826 37.10 6.21 10.94
CA ARG A 826 38.28 5.60 10.30
C ARG A 826 37.86 4.96 8.99
N TRP A 827 38.77 4.86 8.03
CA TRP A 827 38.55 4.03 6.85
C TRP A 827 38.71 2.55 7.20
N LEU A 828 37.98 1.67 6.50
CA LEU A 828 38.02 0.22 6.76
C LEU A 828 39.39 -0.38 6.39
N ASP A 829 39.89 -0.02 5.20
CA ASP A 829 41.17 -0.47 4.66
C ASP A 829 42.37 -0.21 5.61
N GLU A 830 42.43 0.97 6.24
CA GLU A 830 43.46 1.34 7.21
C GLU A 830 43.39 0.55 8.51
N VAL A 831 42.20 0.05 8.88
CA VAL A 831 42.02 -0.82 10.04
C VAL A 831 42.39 -2.27 9.70
N GLU A 832 42.11 -2.74 8.49
CA GLU A 832 42.57 -4.04 8.00
C GLU A 832 44.10 -4.09 7.85
N GLU A 833 44.71 -3.06 7.26
CA GLU A 833 46.16 -2.89 7.15
C GLU A 833 46.83 -2.92 8.54
N ALA A 834 46.29 -2.16 9.50
CA ALA A 834 46.82 -2.12 10.87
C ALA A 834 46.70 -3.47 11.60
N VAL A 835 45.59 -4.19 11.40
CA VAL A 835 45.40 -5.54 11.99
C VAL A 835 46.37 -6.55 11.38
N ASP A 836 46.65 -6.46 10.07
CA ASP A 836 47.61 -7.35 9.42
C ASP A 836 49.07 -7.01 9.74
N GLU A 837 49.43 -5.74 9.99
CA GLU A 837 50.74 -5.39 10.57
C GLU A 837 50.88 -5.85 12.04
N GLU A 838 49.82 -5.79 12.86
CA GLU A 838 49.82 -6.37 14.21
C GLU A 838 49.97 -7.91 14.15
N ARG A 839 49.36 -8.58 13.16
CA ARG A 839 49.56 -10.01 12.90
C ARG A 839 50.98 -10.33 12.41
N LYS A 840 51.58 -9.51 11.54
CA LYS A 840 52.96 -9.69 11.04
C LYS A 840 53.98 -9.53 12.17
N THR A 841 53.85 -8.48 12.99
CA THR A 841 54.72 -8.23 14.16
C THR A 841 54.55 -9.29 15.25
N ALA A 842 53.32 -9.75 15.53
CA ALA A 842 53.10 -10.89 16.44
C ALA A 842 53.74 -12.19 15.94
N ARG A 843 53.79 -12.42 14.61
CA ARG A 843 54.49 -13.56 14.00
C ARG A 843 56.01 -13.43 14.12
N THR A 844 56.61 -12.26 13.88
CA THR A 844 58.07 -12.07 13.99
C THR A 844 58.56 -12.14 15.43
N HIS A 845 57.80 -11.63 16.40
CA HIS A 845 58.14 -11.83 17.83
C HIS A 845 58.09 -13.31 18.24
N ARG A 846 57.11 -14.08 17.74
CA ARG A 846 57.03 -15.53 18.00
C ARG A 846 58.14 -16.33 17.35
N SER A 847 58.59 -15.99 16.14
CA SER A 847 59.71 -16.69 15.50
C SER A 847 61.07 -16.30 16.10
N GLY A 848 61.28 -15.01 16.42
CA GLY A 848 62.52 -14.51 17.03
C GLY A 848 62.80 -15.08 18.42
N SER A 849 61.76 -15.33 19.23
CA SER A 849 61.89 -15.87 20.60
C SER A 849 62.22 -17.38 20.68
N SER A 850 62.53 -18.03 19.55
CA SER A 850 62.85 -19.47 19.50
C SER A 850 64.33 -19.80 19.76
N ARG A 851 65.22 -18.81 19.81
CA ARG A 851 66.68 -19.02 19.80
C ARG A 851 67.33 -18.87 21.17
N GLY A 852 67.12 -19.85 22.05
CA GLY A 852 68.12 -20.19 23.08
C GLY A 852 67.68 -20.13 24.55
N GLU A 853 66.72 -20.96 24.95
CA GLU A 853 66.75 -21.51 26.31
C GLU A 853 66.25 -22.97 26.33
N ALA A 854 67.11 -23.89 26.77
CA ALA A 854 66.87 -25.33 26.64
C ALA A 854 66.19 -25.92 27.90
N MET A 855 64.96 -25.49 28.18
CA MET A 855 64.17 -26.03 29.30
C MET A 855 63.23 -27.17 28.88
N GLY A 856 63.52 -28.38 29.38
CA GLY A 856 62.52 -29.42 29.69
C GLY A 856 61.66 -29.95 28.54
N ALA A 857 62.22 -30.82 27.69
CA ALA A 857 61.49 -31.55 26.64
C ALA A 857 60.56 -32.69 27.16
N GLY A 858 59.82 -32.45 28.25
CA GLY A 858 58.95 -33.44 28.91
C GLY A 858 57.46 -33.32 28.55
N SER A 859 56.85 -32.17 28.80
CA SER A 859 55.38 -32.06 28.96
C SER A 859 54.53 -32.36 27.71
N ILE A 860 55.02 -32.00 26.50
CA ILE A 860 54.22 -32.16 25.27
C ILE A 860 54.14 -33.63 24.81
N LYS A 861 55.13 -34.46 25.14
CA LYS A 861 55.10 -35.89 24.79
C LYS A 861 53.99 -36.62 25.57
N ASP A 862 53.84 -36.32 26.86
CA ASP A 862 52.82 -36.91 27.74
C ASP A 862 51.38 -36.50 27.38
N PHE A 863 51.21 -35.34 26.71
CA PHE A 863 49.91 -34.93 26.19
C PHE A 863 49.53 -35.72 24.93
N LEU A 864 50.47 -35.89 23.99
CA LEU A 864 50.23 -36.60 22.72
C LEU A 864 50.13 -38.12 22.90
N THR A 865 50.87 -38.74 23.83
CA THR A 865 50.72 -40.18 24.13
C THR A 865 49.38 -40.55 24.77
N LYS A 866 48.62 -39.57 25.30
CA LYS A 866 47.24 -39.79 25.77
C LYS A 866 46.20 -39.75 24.65
N ILE A 867 46.59 -39.42 23.41
CA ILE A 867 45.73 -39.40 22.22
C ILE A 867 46.19 -40.48 21.22
N THR A 868 46.43 -41.69 21.73
CA THR A 868 46.69 -42.88 20.89
C THR A 868 45.46 -43.81 20.96
N PRO A 869 44.73 -44.04 19.86
CA PRO A 869 43.54 -44.89 19.88
C PRO A 869 43.90 -46.37 20.06
N LYS A 870 43.06 -47.13 20.78
CA LYS A 870 43.19 -48.59 20.89
C LYS A 870 42.72 -49.28 19.60
N PRO A 871 43.52 -50.15 18.97
CA PRO A 871 43.09 -50.91 17.80
C PRO A 871 42.37 -52.21 18.21
N LEU A 872 41.05 -52.16 18.34
CA LEU A 872 40.08 -53.28 18.44
C LEU A 872 38.67 -52.69 18.23
N GLY A 873 37.77 -53.26 17.43
CA GLY A 873 37.87 -54.40 16.51
C GLY A 873 36.48 -54.80 16.00
N SER A 874 36.37 -55.15 14.71
CA SER A 874 35.17 -55.64 13.99
C SER A 874 33.87 -54.79 14.03
N ASN A 875 33.48 -54.35 12.83
CA ASN A 875 32.10 -54.24 12.32
C ASN A 875 31.11 -53.29 13.03
N TYR A 876 31.02 -52.06 12.55
CA TYR A 876 29.77 -51.46 12.05
C TYR A 876 30.14 -50.32 11.06
N GLU A 877 29.31 -50.07 10.04
CA GLU A 877 29.62 -49.14 8.94
C GLU A 877 28.99 -47.74 9.14
N ASP A 878 29.70 -46.73 8.64
CA ASP A 878 29.23 -45.40 8.20
C ASP A 878 28.35 -44.51 9.12
N GLU A 879 28.96 -43.99 10.19
CA GLU A 879 28.68 -42.61 10.66
C GLU A 879 29.97 -41.79 10.89
N PRO A 880 30.08 -40.55 10.38
CA PRO A 880 31.26 -39.70 10.60
C PRO A 880 31.22 -38.97 11.95
N PHE A 881 32.10 -39.35 12.87
CA PHE A 881 32.28 -38.70 14.17
C PHE A 881 32.80 -37.25 14.06
N SER A 882 32.22 -36.33 14.82
CA SER A 882 32.53 -34.89 14.76
C SER A 882 33.41 -34.41 15.92
N ILE A 883 34.49 -33.70 15.58
CA ILE A 883 35.19 -32.79 16.51
C ILE A 883 35.18 -31.40 15.84
N PHE A 884 34.73 -30.38 16.58
CA PHE A 884 34.59 -28.97 16.13
C PHE A 884 33.53 -28.65 15.05
N GLY A 885 32.56 -29.54 14.79
CA GLY A 885 31.18 -29.13 14.49
C GLY A 885 30.85 -28.46 13.14
N PHE A 886 31.79 -28.35 12.20
CA PHE A 886 31.49 -27.90 10.83
C PHE A 886 31.23 -29.10 9.90
N LYS A 887 30.08 -29.10 9.20
CA LYS A 887 29.80 -30.00 8.08
C LYS A 887 30.06 -29.26 6.77
N CYS A 888 31.09 -29.68 6.03
CA CYS A 888 31.24 -29.35 4.61
C CYS A 888 30.85 -30.59 3.80
N CYS A 889 29.73 -30.53 3.09
CA CYS A 889 29.37 -31.56 2.11
C CYS A 889 30.21 -31.38 0.84
N SER A 890 30.63 -32.47 0.21
CA SER A 890 31.34 -32.43 -1.07
C SER A 890 30.43 -31.90 -2.18
N ALA A 891 31.02 -31.20 -3.15
CA ALA A 891 30.39 -31.04 -4.46
C ALA A 891 30.46 -32.37 -5.23
N ASP A 892 29.42 -32.67 -6.00
CA ASP A 892 29.43 -33.79 -6.95
C ASP A 892 30.11 -33.41 -8.26
N VAL A 893 30.74 -34.40 -8.90
CA VAL A 893 31.60 -34.21 -10.07
C VAL A 893 30.80 -34.39 -11.37
N ILE A 894 30.76 -33.34 -12.19
CA ILE A 894 30.26 -33.43 -13.57
C ILE A 894 31.27 -34.21 -14.43
N THR A 895 30.84 -35.32 -15.03
CA THR A 895 31.62 -36.03 -16.05
C THR A 895 30.91 -36.08 -17.41
N ARG A 896 31.30 -35.13 -18.27
CA ARG A 896 31.13 -35.10 -19.74
C ARG A 896 29.70 -35.30 -20.30
#